data_AF-A0ABD7WZ26-F1
#
_entry.id   AF-A0ABD7WZ26-F1
#
_cell.length_a   1.000
_cell.length_b   1.000
_cell.length_c   1.000
_cell.angle_alpha   90.00
_cell.angle_beta   90.00
_cell.angle_gamma   90.00
#
_symmetry.space_group_name_H-M   'P 1'
#
loop_
_entity.id
_entity.type
_entity.pdbx_description
1 polymer ?
#
loop_
_entity_poly.entity_id
_entity_poly.type
_entity_poly.pdbx_seq_one_letter_code
_entity_poly.pdbx_strand_id
1 'polypeptide(L)'
;MNELDIRSQEELQQAFALSNEFVEKQYLSELTTHNVAVLPKHIQEFKMQSNVRLFKVNKLVYDKNENTFDKLVTVFNALGNTNSSLIFVVDSDGDHTDLYIGARTSTSKELVNPAKETLEKSFLGNFPGSEIRNLRNNEIEKVVEGVFQPQWNSAEKVISSVSGIPSLKDENKEKFVQGIEKLIDAMKGEKFSAIFVADAVNHQQISTIRQGYEKLYSQLVPFQTSELNFGENDSQAITEGITKGFTHTVNESLTDTQSYTEGQSKTNTEGTNKSTTKNPGMIVGAAVGVVAGVAAFANPLVGIGIGALGATASGLLGSKTKGENESTATGNNSSETKGNSSTKGTSEATSNTENESETLTKGHTRSLQMKFENKSVTNLLERMDEQLVRLKSSEDFGMWNCATYFLADNPQVSRVAASTFKAIMRGENSAVEHSFINTWDHQNKRNLVRVKEYLTKFHHPLLEYQANIGMNLPYISPGSLLNGKELAIQFGLPRKSVSGIPVIETAEFGRNVMTYDAGENEQEGVHLGNVFHMGQSENTPVHLNLNSLAMHTFITGSTGSGKSNTVYKLLQEVEKKYITFLVIEPAKGEYKQIFGGRQDVHVFGTNPKHAPLLKINPFRFPEDIHVLEHIDRLIEIFNACWPMYAAMPAVLKEAIERVYEENGWDLENSIHLEDVSKFPTLQDLVTILPDVIHESGYSEEVKSNYIGALVTRVKSLTNGLTGKLFSDEEIPNHQLFDENCLVDLSRIGSSETKSLLMGILFMRLQEHRMCDAMGMNQKLKHITVLEEAHHLLRKTSGEQSQEGANLQGKSVEMITNAIAEMRTYGEGFIIADQSPNLLDASVIRNTNTKIILRLPDRTDGTEVGAAASLNEDQIYEIAKLRTGVAVVYQNNWLQPVLCAVDRHEESNPYIHEHNETRLFQEKKKNLGVLVNILLNGRLTVKRKVEELIDDVEPLKKWLVSYSMQPELKQTLLSELSALEKGKRIKYWKQSNYDELSMLVWHLITPEKFIKFSQAGKSFNDYNERFSKTLNKFVDLESHELEQALMQCILYQYSLEKEALKDFYFNWVEDAREKEQML
;
A
#
# COMPACT_ATOMS: atom_id res chain seq x y z
N MET A 1 12.16 -51.41 -65.23
CA MET A 1 12.24 -50.28 -64.29
C MET A 1 12.72 -50.70 -62.90
N ASN A 2 12.38 -51.89 -62.38
CA ASN A 2 12.81 -52.33 -61.03
C ASN A 2 14.25 -52.88 -60.90
N GLU A 3 15.02 -53.05 -61.99
CA GLU A 3 16.38 -53.63 -61.91
C GLU A 3 17.52 -52.60 -61.81
N LEU A 4 17.21 -51.29 -61.90
CA LEU A 4 18.22 -50.21 -61.86
C LEU A 4 18.34 -49.53 -60.48
N ASP A 5 17.40 -49.79 -59.55
CA ASP A 5 17.43 -49.22 -58.21
C ASP A 5 17.92 -50.27 -57.20
N ILE A 6 19.21 -50.23 -56.89
CA ILE A 6 19.91 -51.20 -56.03
C ILE A 6 19.87 -50.79 -54.54
N ARG A 7 19.11 -49.76 -54.19
CA ARG A 7 18.91 -49.35 -52.78
C ARG A 7 18.08 -50.43 -52.08
N SER A 8 18.47 -50.79 -50.86
CA SER A 8 17.59 -51.56 -49.97
C SER A 8 16.41 -50.66 -49.57
N GLN A 9 15.37 -50.63 -50.40
CA GLN A 9 14.22 -49.74 -50.20
C GLN A 9 13.52 -50.01 -48.86
N GLU A 10 13.50 -51.26 -48.41
CA GLU A 10 12.91 -51.64 -47.11
C GLU A 10 13.72 -51.07 -45.93
N GLU A 11 15.05 -51.23 -45.91
CA GLU A 11 15.90 -50.69 -44.82
C GLU A 11 15.88 -49.16 -44.81
N LEU A 12 15.86 -48.54 -46.00
CA LEU A 12 15.80 -47.08 -46.14
C LEU A 12 14.44 -46.52 -45.67
N GLN A 13 13.32 -47.17 -46.05
CA GLN A 13 11.98 -46.81 -45.58
C GLN A 13 11.85 -46.98 -44.07
N GLN A 14 12.42 -48.04 -43.51
CA GLN A 14 12.44 -48.27 -42.07
C GLN A 14 13.28 -47.21 -41.33
N ALA A 15 14.45 -46.84 -41.86
CA ALA A 15 15.29 -45.78 -41.28
C ALA A 15 14.60 -44.40 -41.33
N PHE A 16 13.87 -44.09 -42.41
CA PHE A 16 13.04 -42.87 -42.49
C PHE A 16 11.85 -42.92 -41.53
N ALA A 17 11.16 -44.06 -41.41
CA ALA A 17 10.06 -44.23 -40.47
C ALA A 17 10.53 -44.05 -39.03
N LEU A 18 11.67 -44.64 -38.66
CA LEU A 18 12.29 -44.50 -37.34
C LEU A 18 12.76 -43.07 -37.08
N SER A 19 13.35 -42.40 -38.09
CA SER A 19 13.71 -40.99 -37.99
C SER A 19 12.48 -40.12 -37.75
N ASN A 20 11.37 -40.39 -38.44
CA ASN A 20 10.12 -39.68 -38.24
C ASN A 20 9.52 -39.95 -36.85
N GLU A 21 9.52 -41.19 -36.39
CA GLU A 21 8.99 -41.59 -35.08
C GLU A 21 9.68 -40.86 -33.92
N PHE A 22 11.00 -40.71 -33.98
CA PHE A 22 11.78 -40.09 -32.91
C PHE A 22 11.89 -38.56 -33.02
N VAL A 23 11.93 -38.00 -34.23
CA VAL A 23 11.96 -36.54 -34.43
C VAL A 23 10.59 -35.93 -34.10
N GLU A 24 9.49 -36.58 -34.50
CA GLU A 24 8.13 -36.15 -34.17
C GLU A 24 7.65 -36.67 -32.80
N LYS A 25 8.48 -37.50 -32.15
CA LYS A 25 8.20 -38.23 -30.89
C LYS A 25 6.86 -38.99 -30.90
N GLN A 26 6.54 -39.64 -32.01
CA GLN A 26 5.32 -40.45 -32.14
C GLN A 26 5.24 -41.59 -31.13
N TYR A 27 6.39 -42.10 -30.65
CA TYR A 27 6.45 -43.10 -29.59
C TYR A 27 5.72 -42.68 -28.30
N LEU A 28 5.58 -41.37 -28.05
CA LEU A 28 4.82 -40.85 -26.90
C LEU A 28 3.33 -41.18 -26.98
N SER A 29 2.79 -41.54 -28.15
CA SER A 29 1.39 -41.98 -28.32
C SER A 29 1.14 -43.41 -27.85
N GLU A 30 2.19 -44.23 -27.79
CA GLU A 30 2.11 -45.67 -27.51
C GLU A 30 2.66 -46.04 -26.13
N LEU A 31 2.89 -45.07 -25.23
CA LEU A 31 3.48 -45.37 -23.91
C LEU A 31 2.63 -46.34 -23.08
N THR A 32 1.32 -46.38 -23.28
CA THR A 32 0.44 -47.32 -22.57
C THR A 32 0.61 -48.78 -23.00
N THR A 33 1.16 -49.04 -24.19
CA THR A 33 1.36 -50.39 -24.74
C THR A 33 2.68 -51.03 -24.27
N HIS A 34 3.62 -50.22 -23.79
CA HIS A 34 4.93 -50.65 -23.32
C HIS A 34 4.92 -51.04 -21.83
N ASN A 35 5.82 -51.94 -21.42
CA ASN A 35 5.94 -52.33 -20.02
C ASN A 35 6.72 -51.28 -19.23
N VAL A 36 6.21 -50.88 -18.07
CA VAL A 36 6.94 -49.98 -17.16
C VAL A 36 8.04 -50.77 -16.47
N ALA A 37 9.28 -50.30 -16.57
CA ALA A 37 10.48 -50.91 -16.02
C ALA A 37 10.44 -50.92 -14.48
N VAL A 38 11.09 -51.92 -13.87
CA VAL A 38 11.29 -51.94 -12.41
C VAL A 38 12.16 -50.77 -12.00
N LEU A 39 11.86 -50.14 -10.85
CA LEU A 39 12.64 -49.02 -10.33
C LEU A 39 14.14 -49.35 -10.34
N PRO A 40 14.98 -48.52 -10.99
CA PRO A 40 16.43 -48.63 -10.89
C PRO A 40 16.89 -48.56 -9.42
N LYS A 41 18.00 -49.25 -9.09
CA LYS A 41 18.53 -49.30 -7.72
C LYS A 41 18.74 -47.90 -7.10
N HIS A 42 19.20 -46.94 -7.90
CA HIS A 42 19.42 -45.57 -7.43
C HIS A 42 18.11 -44.86 -7.02
N ILE A 43 16.97 -45.17 -7.66
CA ILE A 43 15.65 -44.67 -7.27
C ILE A 43 15.08 -45.49 -6.11
N GLN A 44 15.34 -46.80 -6.04
CA GLN A 44 14.91 -47.63 -4.92
C GLN A 44 15.51 -47.16 -3.58
N GLU A 45 16.80 -46.85 -3.57
CA GLU A 45 17.55 -46.35 -2.40
C GLU A 45 17.25 -44.87 -2.05
N PHE A 46 16.48 -44.18 -2.89
CA PHE A 46 16.09 -42.78 -2.72
C PHE A 46 15.15 -42.60 -1.51
N LYS A 47 15.53 -41.70 -0.59
CA LYS A 47 14.76 -41.37 0.61
C LYS A 47 14.13 -39.99 0.48
N MET A 48 12.80 -39.92 0.54
CA MET A 48 12.05 -38.67 0.40
C MET A 48 12.51 -37.60 1.40
N GLN A 49 12.81 -38.00 2.64
CA GLN A 49 13.18 -37.09 3.73
C GLN A 49 14.52 -36.38 3.50
N SER A 50 15.45 -36.97 2.74
CA SER A 50 16.76 -36.37 2.45
C SER A 50 16.84 -35.70 1.08
N ASN A 51 15.93 -36.04 0.16
CA ASN A 51 16.11 -35.70 -1.25
C ASN A 51 14.95 -34.89 -1.85
N VAL A 52 13.87 -34.63 -1.09
CA VAL A 52 12.74 -33.80 -1.53
C VAL A 52 12.44 -32.71 -0.51
N ARG A 53 12.20 -31.49 -0.99
CA ARG A 53 11.69 -30.37 -0.19
C ARG A 53 10.52 -29.73 -0.92
N LEU A 54 9.42 -29.50 -0.20
CA LEU A 54 8.21 -28.87 -0.72
C LEU A 54 7.85 -27.64 0.12
N PHE A 55 7.31 -26.65 -0.56
CA PHE A 55 6.72 -25.45 0.00
C PHE A 55 5.25 -25.40 -0.36
N LYS A 56 4.38 -25.16 0.62
CA LYS A 56 2.96 -24.85 0.36
C LYS A 56 2.85 -23.36 0.00
N VAL A 57 2.23 -23.04 -1.12
CA VAL A 57 1.97 -21.66 -1.53
C VAL A 57 0.68 -21.18 -0.89
N ASN A 58 0.78 -20.22 0.02
CA ASN A 58 -0.36 -19.68 0.76
C ASN A 58 -0.91 -18.38 0.16
N LYS A 59 -0.05 -17.58 -0.49
CA LYS A 59 -0.41 -16.27 -1.05
C LYS A 59 0.55 -15.92 -2.17
N LEU A 60 0.02 -15.37 -3.26
CA LEU A 60 0.80 -14.84 -4.37
C LEU A 60 0.57 -13.34 -4.50
N VAL A 61 1.66 -12.58 -4.64
CA VAL A 61 1.65 -11.14 -4.86
C VAL A 61 2.35 -10.84 -6.18
N TYR A 62 1.68 -10.06 -7.02
CA TYR A 62 2.20 -9.63 -8.32
C TYR A 62 2.29 -8.11 -8.41
N ASP A 63 3.36 -7.66 -9.05
CA ASP A 63 3.48 -6.29 -9.56
C ASP A 63 2.78 -6.22 -10.91
N LYS A 64 1.99 -5.16 -11.13
CA LYS A 64 1.26 -4.92 -12.38
C LYS A 64 2.18 -4.64 -13.57
N ASN A 65 3.35 -4.07 -13.33
CA ASN A 65 4.25 -3.58 -14.37
C ASN A 65 5.29 -4.62 -14.81
N GLU A 66 5.36 -5.77 -14.14
CA GLU A 66 6.38 -6.78 -14.40
C GLU A 66 5.81 -8.03 -15.09
N ASN A 67 6.61 -8.62 -15.99
CA ASN A 67 6.23 -9.86 -16.66
C ASN A 67 6.45 -11.07 -15.74
N THR A 68 5.35 -11.66 -15.29
CA THR A 68 5.34 -12.89 -14.46
C THR A 68 6.10 -14.06 -15.09
N PHE A 69 6.12 -14.19 -16.42
CA PHE A 69 6.81 -15.31 -17.08
C PHE A 69 8.32 -15.21 -16.94
N ASP A 70 8.88 -14.03 -17.20
CA ASP A 70 10.33 -13.83 -17.13
C ASP A 70 10.85 -14.02 -15.70
N LYS A 71 10.03 -13.67 -14.71
CA LYS A 71 10.26 -13.98 -13.29
C LYS A 71 10.32 -15.49 -13.02
N LEU A 72 9.36 -16.28 -13.52
CA LEU A 72 9.39 -17.73 -13.38
C LEU A 72 10.58 -18.37 -14.08
N VAL A 73 10.95 -17.90 -15.29
CA VAL A 73 12.15 -18.35 -15.99
C VAL A 73 13.39 -18.15 -15.12
N THR A 74 13.50 -16.99 -14.46
CA THR A 74 14.60 -16.69 -13.53
C THR A 74 14.63 -17.65 -12.34
N VAL A 75 13.46 -17.94 -11.74
CA VAL A 75 13.35 -18.90 -10.64
C VAL A 75 13.77 -20.30 -11.05
N PHE A 76 13.28 -20.77 -12.20
CA PHE A 76 13.55 -22.13 -12.66
C PHE A 76 15.00 -22.30 -13.10
N ASN A 77 15.56 -21.35 -13.87
CA ASN A 77 16.97 -21.39 -14.26
C ASN A 77 17.91 -21.42 -13.03
N ALA A 78 17.62 -20.60 -12.00
CA ALA A 78 18.37 -20.64 -10.75
C ALA A 78 18.37 -22.05 -10.11
N LEU A 79 17.23 -22.75 -10.10
CA LEU A 79 17.14 -24.12 -9.62
C LEU A 79 17.88 -25.10 -10.54
N GLY A 80 17.77 -24.94 -11.86
CA GLY A 80 18.41 -25.81 -12.86
C GLY A 80 19.93 -25.86 -12.72
N ASN A 81 20.54 -24.73 -12.36
CA ASN A 81 21.99 -24.63 -12.09
C ASN A 81 22.45 -25.46 -10.87
N THR A 82 21.53 -25.94 -10.03
CA THR A 82 21.82 -26.86 -8.92
C THR A 82 21.68 -28.34 -9.30
N ASN A 83 21.46 -28.67 -10.59
CA ASN A 83 21.18 -30.01 -11.10
C ASN A 83 20.03 -30.72 -10.36
N SER A 84 19.06 -29.94 -9.88
CA SER A 84 17.89 -30.41 -9.15
C SER A 84 16.64 -30.29 -10.00
N SER A 85 15.71 -31.21 -9.81
CA SER A 85 14.43 -31.21 -10.48
C SER A 85 13.44 -30.27 -9.80
N LEU A 86 12.59 -29.63 -10.60
CA LEU A 86 11.46 -28.84 -10.15
C LEU A 86 10.23 -29.74 -9.99
N ILE A 87 9.60 -29.67 -8.82
CA ILE A 87 8.36 -30.38 -8.51
C ILE A 87 7.26 -29.35 -8.29
N PHE A 88 6.09 -29.58 -8.90
CA PHE A 88 4.91 -28.77 -8.66
C PHE A 88 3.69 -29.68 -8.52
N VAL A 89 2.92 -29.50 -7.45
CA VAL A 89 1.77 -30.35 -7.11
C VAL A 89 0.56 -29.47 -6.89
N VAL A 90 -0.54 -29.80 -7.57
CA VAL A 90 -1.87 -29.24 -7.34
C VAL A 90 -2.72 -30.36 -6.76
N ASP A 91 -3.24 -30.18 -5.55
CA ASP A 91 -4.10 -31.17 -4.90
C ASP A 91 -5.45 -30.54 -4.58
N SER A 92 -6.52 -31.06 -5.18
CA SER A 92 -7.88 -30.54 -5.00
C SER A 92 -8.80 -31.62 -4.42
N ASP A 93 -9.54 -31.27 -3.38
CA ASP A 93 -10.60 -32.11 -2.81
C ASP A 93 -11.97 -31.90 -3.47
N GLY A 94 -12.05 -31.01 -4.46
CA GLY A 94 -13.26 -30.60 -5.18
C GLY A 94 -13.75 -29.20 -4.79
N ASP A 95 -13.55 -28.79 -3.53
CA ASP A 95 -13.97 -27.49 -3.00
C ASP A 95 -12.77 -26.57 -2.77
N HIS A 96 -11.67 -27.11 -2.25
CA HIS A 96 -10.42 -26.42 -1.91
C HIS A 96 -9.26 -26.97 -2.73
N THR A 97 -8.31 -26.11 -3.10
CA THR A 97 -7.12 -26.50 -3.86
C THR A 97 -5.86 -26.00 -3.18
N ASP A 98 -4.98 -26.94 -2.86
CA ASP A 98 -3.64 -26.68 -2.35
C ASP A 98 -2.61 -26.75 -3.48
N LEU A 99 -1.64 -25.84 -3.45
CA LEU A 99 -0.54 -25.80 -4.40
C LEU A 99 0.79 -25.90 -3.66
N TYR A 100 1.66 -26.77 -4.17
CA TYR A 100 2.98 -27.02 -3.64
C TYR A 100 4.03 -26.85 -4.73
N ILE A 101 5.14 -26.21 -4.40
CA ILE A 101 6.33 -26.09 -5.24
C ILE A 101 7.54 -26.64 -4.50
N GLY A 102 8.46 -27.31 -5.18
CA GLY A 102 9.60 -27.90 -4.51
C GLY A 102 10.74 -28.30 -5.42
N ALA A 103 11.78 -28.81 -4.76
CA ALA A 103 12.99 -29.28 -5.39
C ALA A 103 13.27 -30.73 -5.01
N ARG A 104 13.78 -31.50 -5.98
CA ARG A 104 14.21 -32.88 -5.81
C ARG A 104 15.65 -33.04 -6.32
N THR A 105 16.49 -33.76 -5.58
CA THR A 105 17.84 -34.08 -6.06
C THR A 105 17.82 -35.22 -7.08
N SER A 106 18.80 -35.21 -7.98
CA SER A 106 18.91 -36.24 -9.03
C SER A 106 19.41 -37.57 -8.46
N THR A 107 20.29 -37.50 -7.45
CA THR A 107 20.85 -38.69 -6.78
C THR A 107 20.65 -38.68 -5.27
N SER A 108 20.72 -39.85 -4.64
CA SER A 108 20.65 -40.01 -3.18
C SER A 108 21.86 -39.43 -2.43
N LYS A 109 22.94 -39.11 -3.15
CA LYS A 109 24.20 -38.57 -2.57
C LYS A 109 24.21 -37.05 -2.46
N GLU A 110 23.35 -36.37 -3.21
CA GLU A 110 23.23 -34.92 -3.20
C GLU A 110 22.41 -34.41 -2.01
N LEU A 111 22.81 -33.27 -1.46
CA LEU A 111 22.05 -32.59 -0.41
C LEU A 111 20.95 -31.75 -1.06
N VAL A 112 19.70 -31.91 -0.61
CA VAL A 112 18.57 -31.13 -1.12
C VAL A 112 18.51 -29.70 -0.57
N ASN A 113 19.24 -29.39 0.51
CA ASN A 113 19.15 -28.09 1.19
C ASN A 113 19.61 -26.90 0.33
N PRO A 114 20.71 -26.96 -0.45
CA PRO A 114 21.06 -25.91 -1.41
C PRO A 114 19.94 -25.66 -2.43
N ALA A 115 19.38 -26.71 -3.03
CA ALA A 115 18.29 -26.61 -3.99
C ALA A 115 17.03 -25.98 -3.37
N LYS A 116 16.72 -26.36 -2.12
CA LYS A 116 15.66 -25.76 -1.33
C LYS A 116 15.89 -24.25 -1.13
N GLU A 117 17.05 -23.86 -0.64
CA GLU A 117 17.36 -22.44 -0.39
C GLU A 117 17.36 -21.62 -1.68
N THR A 118 17.90 -22.16 -2.77
CA THR A 118 17.89 -21.51 -4.09
C THR A 118 16.46 -21.29 -4.58
N LEU A 119 15.59 -22.30 -4.48
CA LEU A 119 14.19 -22.17 -4.87
C LEU A 119 13.46 -21.14 -3.99
N GLU A 120 13.61 -21.21 -2.67
CA GLU A 120 12.96 -20.30 -1.71
C GLU A 120 13.37 -18.84 -1.92
N LYS A 121 14.67 -18.56 -1.95
CA LYS A 121 15.21 -17.21 -2.09
C LYS A 121 14.93 -16.64 -3.48
N SER A 122 15.08 -17.44 -4.54
CA SER A 122 14.80 -16.98 -5.90
C SER A 122 13.30 -16.69 -6.10
N PHE A 123 12.43 -17.55 -5.57
CA PHE A 123 10.99 -17.36 -5.62
C PHE A 123 10.56 -16.09 -4.88
N LEU A 124 10.95 -15.92 -3.61
CA LEU A 124 10.58 -14.75 -2.81
C LEU A 124 11.23 -13.45 -3.32
N GLY A 125 12.41 -13.53 -3.96
CA GLY A 125 13.04 -12.38 -4.60
C GLY A 125 12.32 -11.90 -5.85
N ASN A 126 11.76 -12.82 -6.66
CA ASN A 126 11.00 -12.49 -7.86
C ASN A 126 9.51 -12.18 -7.58
N PHE A 127 8.94 -12.77 -6.53
CA PHE A 127 7.55 -12.56 -6.11
C PHE A 127 7.48 -11.97 -4.70
N PRO A 128 8.02 -10.75 -4.49
CA PRO A 128 8.04 -10.11 -3.18
C PRO A 128 6.62 -10.02 -2.60
N GLY A 129 6.49 -10.27 -1.29
CA GLY A 129 5.20 -10.27 -0.62
C GLY A 129 4.43 -11.59 -0.63
N SER A 130 4.76 -12.50 -1.55
CA SER A 130 4.20 -13.85 -1.61
C SER A 130 4.57 -14.65 -0.36
N GLU A 131 3.72 -15.59 0.02
CA GLU A 131 3.93 -16.42 1.21
C GLU A 131 4.00 -17.90 0.81
N ILE A 132 5.17 -18.49 1.06
CA ILE A 132 5.43 -19.91 0.90
C ILE A 132 5.84 -20.51 2.24
N ARG A 133 5.23 -21.63 2.62
CA ARG A 133 5.50 -22.32 3.89
C ARG A 133 6.33 -23.57 3.64
N ASN A 134 7.55 -23.60 4.18
CA ASN A 134 8.39 -24.79 4.17
C ASN A 134 7.73 -25.94 4.94
N LEU A 135 7.51 -27.08 4.29
CA LEU A 135 6.92 -28.27 4.90
C LEU A 135 7.97 -29.08 5.66
N ARG A 136 7.60 -29.62 6.82
CA ARG A 136 8.40 -30.61 7.54
C ARG A 136 8.31 -31.98 6.86
N ASN A 137 9.29 -32.86 7.10
CA ASN A 137 9.34 -34.18 6.46
C ASN A 137 8.04 -35.00 6.63
N ASN A 138 7.44 -34.97 7.84
CA ASN A 138 6.18 -35.64 8.11
C ASN A 138 4.98 -35.00 7.39
N GLU A 139 5.02 -33.70 7.10
CA GLU A 139 4.00 -33.02 6.30
C GLU A 139 4.16 -33.36 4.81
N ILE A 140 5.39 -33.44 4.31
CA ILE A 140 5.69 -33.89 2.94
C ILE A 140 5.16 -35.33 2.75
N GLU A 141 5.44 -36.21 3.70
CA GLU A 141 4.89 -37.58 3.71
C GLU A 141 3.36 -37.57 3.66
N LYS A 142 2.68 -36.70 4.43
CA LYS A 142 1.23 -36.56 4.37
C LYS A 142 0.71 -36.06 3.02
N VAL A 143 1.40 -35.13 2.36
CA VAL A 143 1.02 -34.67 1.00
C VAL A 143 1.12 -35.84 0.04
N VAL A 144 2.23 -36.57 0.07
CA VAL A 144 2.42 -37.76 -0.78
C VAL A 144 1.39 -38.84 -0.45
N GLU A 145 1.12 -39.14 0.81
CA GLU A 145 0.09 -40.10 1.24
C GLU A 145 -1.33 -39.66 0.85
N GLY A 146 -1.62 -38.35 0.91
CA GLY A 146 -2.89 -37.77 0.49
C GLY A 146 -3.14 -37.95 -1.01
N VAL A 147 -2.13 -37.62 -1.81
CA VAL A 147 -2.16 -37.80 -3.28
C VAL A 147 -2.17 -39.29 -3.65
N PHE A 148 -1.42 -40.14 -2.93
CA PHE A 148 -1.19 -41.55 -3.25
C PHE A 148 -1.94 -42.58 -2.38
N GLN A 149 -3.01 -42.15 -1.68
CA GLN A 149 -3.88 -42.86 -0.72
C GLN A 149 -3.53 -44.31 -0.31
N PRO A 150 -3.55 -44.67 1.00
CA PRO A 150 -3.16 -46.01 1.49
C PRO A 150 -3.92 -47.20 0.86
N GLN A 151 -5.14 -46.99 0.37
CA GLN A 151 -5.99 -48.03 -0.26
C GLN A 151 -5.96 -48.00 -1.80
N TRP A 152 -4.83 -47.65 -2.42
CA TRP A 152 -4.66 -47.60 -3.89
C TRP A 152 -5.03 -48.90 -4.63
N ASN A 153 -5.04 -50.03 -3.93
CA ASN A 153 -5.31 -51.35 -4.53
C ASN A 153 -6.80 -51.71 -4.64
N SER A 154 -7.73 -50.89 -4.11
CA SER A 154 -9.12 -51.30 -3.84
C SER A 154 -10.23 -50.55 -4.59
N ALA A 155 -9.95 -49.50 -5.38
CA ALA A 155 -10.96 -48.79 -6.19
C ALA A 155 -10.35 -48.12 -7.45
N GLU A 156 -11.20 -47.61 -8.35
CA GLU A 156 -11.02 -47.09 -9.72
C GLU A 156 -9.94 -45.98 -9.98
N LYS A 157 -8.79 -46.01 -9.28
CA LYS A 157 -7.69 -45.05 -9.46
C LYS A 157 -7.09 -45.10 -10.87
N VAL A 158 -6.83 -43.91 -11.42
CA VAL A 158 -6.27 -43.71 -12.74
C VAL A 158 -5.17 -42.67 -12.72
N ILE A 159 -4.13 -42.89 -13.52
CA ILE A 159 -3.06 -41.91 -13.77
C ILE A 159 -3.07 -41.58 -15.26
N SER A 160 -3.24 -40.31 -15.62
CA SER A 160 -3.10 -39.82 -16.99
C SER A 160 -1.88 -38.90 -17.12
N SER A 161 -0.91 -39.19 -18.00
CA SER A 161 0.18 -38.26 -18.29
C SER A 161 -0.12 -37.37 -19.50
N VAL A 162 0.38 -36.14 -19.46
CA VAL A 162 0.39 -35.19 -20.57
C VAL A 162 1.83 -34.84 -20.90
N SER A 163 2.19 -35.02 -22.17
CA SER A 163 3.50 -34.71 -22.74
C SER A 163 3.32 -33.83 -23.97
N GLY A 164 4.20 -32.86 -24.16
CA GLY A 164 4.20 -31.95 -25.32
C GLY A 164 4.79 -30.57 -25.01
N ILE A 165 4.98 -29.78 -26.06
CA ILE A 165 5.61 -28.46 -25.97
C ILE A 165 4.55 -27.37 -25.73
N PRO A 166 4.61 -26.64 -24.61
CA PRO A 166 3.71 -25.53 -24.36
C PRO A 166 4.10 -24.32 -25.21
N SER A 167 3.10 -23.54 -25.65
CA SER A 167 3.31 -22.29 -26.38
C SER A 167 2.22 -21.29 -26.01
N LEU A 168 2.53 -20.00 -26.11
CA LEU A 168 1.52 -18.95 -25.96
C LEU A 168 0.53 -18.98 -27.14
N LYS A 169 -0.73 -18.67 -26.86
CA LYS A 169 -1.82 -18.61 -27.86
C LYS A 169 -1.89 -17.30 -28.66
N ASP A 170 -1.26 -16.24 -28.14
CA ASP A 170 -1.21 -14.93 -28.78
C ASP A 170 0.09 -14.23 -28.33
N GLU A 171 0.90 -13.78 -29.29
CA GLU A 171 2.15 -13.06 -29.03
C GLU A 171 1.92 -11.62 -28.54
N ASN A 172 0.73 -11.03 -28.76
CA ASN A 172 0.42 -9.62 -28.50
C ASN A 172 -0.01 -9.28 -27.05
N LYS A 173 0.11 -10.22 -26.10
CA LYS A 173 0.16 -9.99 -24.63
C LYS A 173 -1.00 -9.23 -23.93
N GLU A 174 -2.03 -8.72 -24.60
CA GLU A 174 -3.01 -7.84 -23.92
C GLU A 174 -3.85 -8.54 -22.84
N LYS A 175 -4.13 -9.85 -22.96
CA LYS A 175 -4.81 -10.64 -21.92
C LYS A 175 -4.30 -12.09 -21.90
N PHE A 176 -3.63 -12.48 -20.82
CA PHE A 176 -3.20 -13.87 -20.63
C PHE A 176 -4.41 -14.80 -20.34
N VAL A 177 -4.55 -15.90 -21.08
CA VAL A 177 -5.70 -16.83 -21.01
C VAL A 177 -5.30 -18.28 -20.66
N GLN A 178 -4.03 -18.57 -20.39
CA GLN A 178 -3.51 -19.95 -20.25
C GLN A 178 -3.07 -20.33 -18.81
N GLY A 179 -3.63 -19.67 -17.79
CA GLY A 179 -3.22 -19.93 -16.41
C GLY A 179 -3.77 -21.24 -15.83
N ILE A 180 -3.05 -21.80 -14.84
CA ILE A 180 -3.45 -23.02 -14.13
C ILE A 180 -4.80 -22.85 -13.41
N GLU A 181 -5.21 -21.61 -13.10
CA GLU A 181 -6.54 -21.31 -12.59
C GLU A 181 -7.67 -21.81 -13.49
N LYS A 182 -7.46 -21.87 -14.82
CA LYS A 182 -8.46 -22.40 -15.76
C LYS A 182 -8.65 -23.89 -15.64
N LEU A 183 -7.59 -24.63 -15.28
CA LEU A 183 -7.69 -26.05 -14.97
C LEU A 183 -8.47 -26.25 -13.67
N ILE A 184 -8.12 -25.49 -12.63
CA ILE A 184 -8.77 -25.58 -11.31
C ILE A 184 -10.27 -25.25 -11.45
N ASP A 185 -10.62 -24.19 -12.18
CA ASP A 185 -12.01 -23.80 -12.43
C ASP A 185 -12.78 -24.86 -13.23
N ALA A 186 -12.16 -25.47 -14.23
CA ALA A 186 -12.79 -26.51 -15.06
C ALA A 186 -13.03 -27.83 -14.30
N MET A 187 -12.21 -28.10 -13.29
CA MET A 187 -12.29 -29.29 -12.44
C MET A 187 -13.05 -29.05 -11.13
N LYS A 188 -13.74 -27.91 -10.99
CA LYS A 188 -14.49 -27.57 -9.77
C LYS A 188 -15.54 -28.64 -9.44
N GLY A 189 -15.54 -29.10 -8.19
CA GLY A 189 -16.42 -30.16 -7.69
C GLY A 189 -15.87 -31.58 -7.88
N GLU A 190 -14.76 -31.74 -8.61
CA GLU A 190 -14.12 -33.04 -8.83
C GLU A 190 -12.82 -33.15 -8.02
N LYS A 191 -12.60 -34.30 -7.38
CA LYS A 191 -11.36 -34.57 -6.64
C LYS A 191 -10.27 -35.05 -7.59
N PHE A 192 -9.15 -34.34 -7.63
CA PHE A 192 -7.99 -34.71 -8.45
C PHE A 192 -6.70 -34.16 -7.87
N SER A 193 -5.59 -34.81 -8.20
CA SER A 193 -4.24 -34.30 -7.96
C SER A 193 -3.48 -34.23 -9.28
N ALA A 194 -2.67 -33.19 -9.48
CA ALA A 194 -1.78 -33.05 -10.63
C ALA A 194 -0.35 -32.89 -10.14
N ILE A 195 0.56 -33.72 -10.65
CA ILE A 195 1.99 -33.72 -10.32
C ILE A 195 2.76 -33.36 -11.58
N PHE A 196 3.61 -32.35 -11.47
CA PHE A 196 4.46 -31.86 -12.52
C PHE A 196 5.90 -32.13 -12.10
N VAL A 197 6.63 -32.82 -12.97
CA VAL A 197 8.04 -33.16 -12.75
C VAL A 197 8.84 -32.60 -13.90
N ALA A 198 9.85 -31.79 -13.59
CA ALA A 198 10.81 -31.28 -14.55
C ALA A 198 12.23 -31.55 -14.07
N ASP A 199 12.91 -32.47 -14.74
CA ASP A 199 14.29 -32.84 -14.44
C ASP A 199 15.25 -31.95 -15.24
N ALA A 200 16.22 -31.34 -14.55
CA ALA A 200 17.23 -30.51 -15.20
C ALA A 200 18.12 -31.36 -16.12
N VAL A 201 18.28 -30.93 -17.37
CA VAL A 201 19.16 -31.58 -18.35
C VAL A 201 20.50 -30.88 -18.34
N ASN A 202 21.58 -31.63 -18.13
CA ASN A 202 22.91 -31.02 -18.03
C ASN A 202 23.47 -30.62 -19.40
N HIS A 203 24.42 -29.69 -19.41
CA HIS A 203 25.01 -29.16 -20.65
C HIS A 203 25.63 -30.24 -21.55
N GLN A 204 26.22 -31.28 -20.95
CA GLN A 204 26.79 -32.39 -21.73
C GLN A 204 25.71 -33.13 -22.51
N GLN A 205 24.58 -33.44 -21.87
CA GLN A 205 23.42 -34.07 -22.51
C GLN A 205 22.81 -33.18 -23.59
N ILE A 206 22.68 -31.85 -23.35
CA ILE A 206 22.19 -30.91 -24.37
C ILE A 206 23.09 -30.96 -25.62
N SER A 207 24.41 -30.95 -25.43
CA SER A 207 25.36 -31.03 -26.55
C SER A 207 25.29 -32.37 -27.29
N THR A 208 25.08 -33.48 -26.57
CA THR A 208 24.89 -34.81 -27.19
C THR A 208 23.61 -34.83 -28.02
N ILE A 209 22.50 -34.32 -27.49
CA ILE A 209 21.22 -34.25 -28.20
C ILE A 209 21.34 -33.38 -29.46
N ARG A 210 22.00 -32.22 -29.35
CA ARG A 210 22.27 -31.35 -30.51
C ARG A 210 23.09 -32.07 -31.58
N GLN A 211 24.19 -32.73 -31.19
CA GLN A 211 24.99 -33.51 -32.12
C GLN A 211 24.19 -34.63 -32.78
N GLY A 212 23.29 -35.29 -32.04
CA GLY A 212 22.36 -36.28 -32.58
C GLY A 212 21.50 -35.70 -33.70
N TYR A 213 20.87 -34.55 -33.50
CA TYR A 213 20.09 -33.86 -34.54
C TYR A 213 20.94 -33.39 -35.72
N GLU A 214 22.13 -32.81 -35.48
CA GLU A 214 23.05 -32.36 -36.56
C GLU A 214 23.56 -33.53 -37.41
N LYS A 215 23.90 -34.67 -36.77
CA LYS A 215 24.28 -35.90 -37.47
C LYS A 215 23.11 -36.41 -38.31
N LEU A 216 21.90 -36.51 -37.75
CA LEU A 216 20.70 -36.96 -38.49
C LEU A 216 20.40 -36.06 -39.68
N TYR A 217 20.45 -34.74 -39.48
CA TYR A 217 20.26 -33.76 -40.53
C TYR A 217 21.22 -34.01 -41.68
N SER A 218 22.52 -34.10 -41.38
CA SER A 218 23.58 -34.33 -42.36
C SER A 218 23.39 -35.65 -43.13
N GLN A 219 22.85 -36.68 -42.47
CA GLN A 219 22.57 -37.97 -43.10
C GLN A 219 21.31 -37.96 -43.97
N LEU A 220 20.31 -37.12 -43.65
CA LEU A 220 19.05 -37.03 -44.41
C LEU A 220 19.14 -36.11 -45.62
N VAL A 221 19.99 -35.08 -45.60
CA VAL A 221 20.17 -34.11 -46.71
C VAL A 221 20.38 -34.77 -48.08
N PRO A 222 21.26 -35.81 -48.24
CA PRO A 222 21.44 -36.49 -49.53
C PRO A 222 20.18 -37.16 -50.09
N PHE A 223 19.16 -37.41 -49.25
CA PHE A 223 17.89 -38.02 -49.65
C PHE A 223 16.78 -36.99 -49.88
N GLN A 224 17.06 -35.69 -49.68
CA GLN A 224 16.12 -34.60 -49.92
C GLN A 224 15.83 -34.43 -51.42
N THR A 225 16.88 -34.47 -52.25
CA THR A 225 16.77 -34.34 -53.70
C THR A 225 17.45 -35.51 -54.40
N SER A 226 16.74 -36.10 -55.37
CA SER A 226 17.29 -37.13 -56.25
C SER A 226 17.26 -36.63 -57.68
N GLU A 227 18.40 -36.63 -58.35
CA GLU A 227 18.49 -36.31 -59.77
C GLU A 227 18.74 -37.58 -60.56
N LEU A 228 17.77 -37.96 -61.41
CA LEU A 228 17.92 -39.08 -62.32
C LEU A 228 18.40 -38.54 -63.67
N ASN A 229 19.62 -38.92 -64.03
CA ASN A 229 20.21 -38.70 -65.34
C ASN A 229 20.21 -40.04 -66.09
N PHE A 230 19.42 -40.14 -67.15
CA PHE A 230 19.37 -41.36 -67.97
C PHE A 230 20.61 -41.43 -68.89
N GLY A 231 21.58 -42.26 -68.51
CA GLY A 231 22.78 -42.63 -69.28
C GLY A 231 23.32 -43.99 -68.82
N GLU A 232 23.74 -44.86 -69.74
CA GLU A 232 24.12 -46.24 -69.46
C GLU A 232 25.55 -46.32 -68.88
N ASN A 233 25.67 -46.61 -67.58
CA ASN A 233 26.93 -47.03 -66.94
C ASN A 233 26.64 -47.78 -65.63
N ASP A 234 27.35 -48.90 -65.43
CA ASP A 234 27.14 -49.88 -64.35
C ASP A 234 28.14 -49.65 -63.20
N SER A 235 27.67 -49.63 -61.94
CA SER A 235 28.55 -49.71 -60.76
C SER A 235 27.81 -50.15 -59.49
N GLN A 236 28.15 -51.35 -59.01
CA GLN A 236 27.39 -52.13 -58.02
C GLN A 236 27.91 -52.01 -56.56
N ALA A 237 29.06 -51.35 -56.30
CA ALA A 237 29.73 -51.39 -54.99
C ALA A 237 29.55 -50.12 -54.12
N ILE A 238 29.18 -48.97 -54.70
CA ILE A 238 29.14 -47.68 -53.97
C ILE A 238 27.78 -47.47 -53.27
N THR A 239 26.69 -47.98 -53.85
CA THR A 239 25.32 -47.75 -53.35
C THR A 239 24.96 -48.57 -52.10
N GLU A 240 25.37 -49.85 -52.02
CA GLU A 240 25.07 -50.72 -50.87
C GLU A 240 25.82 -50.27 -49.59
N GLY A 241 27.04 -49.74 -49.75
CA GLY A 241 27.83 -49.17 -48.64
C GLY A 241 27.22 -47.89 -48.07
N ILE A 242 26.62 -47.04 -48.92
CA ILE A 242 25.92 -45.82 -48.48
C ILE A 242 24.65 -46.18 -47.68
N THR A 243 23.86 -47.17 -48.13
CA THR A 243 22.63 -47.58 -47.42
C THR A 243 22.93 -48.21 -46.05
N LYS A 244 23.89 -49.14 -45.97
CA LYS A 244 24.29 -49.76 -44.69
C LYS A 244 24.93 -48.75 -43.72
N GLY A 245 25.76 -47.84 -44.23
CA GLY A 245 26.36 -46.76 -43.44
C GLY A 245 25.32 -45.76 -42.93
N PHE A 246 24.33 -45.41 -43.75
CA PHE A 246 23.20 -44.54 -43.38
C PHE A 246 22.38 -45.15 -42.24
N THR A 247 21.92 -46.39 -42.36
CA THR A 247 21.08 -47.05 -41.34
C THR A 247 21.80 -47.15 -39.99
N HIS A 248 23.09 -47.50 -39.98
CA HIS A 248 23.88 -47.57 -38.74
C HIS A 248 24.04 -46.19 -38.08
N THR A 249 24.35 -45.15 -38.88
CA THR A 249 24.57 -43.79 -38.38
C THR A 249 23.27 -43.14 -37.89
N VAL A 250 22.14 -43.40 -38.56
CA VAL A 250 20.80 -42.95 -38.12
C VAL A 250 20.47 -43.56 -36.75
N ASN A 251 20.71 -44.85 -36.55
CA ASN A 251 20.44 -45.52 -35.27
C ASN A 251 21.28 -44.96 -34.10
N GLU A 252 22.57 -44.70 -34.33
CA GLU A 252 23.44 -44.06 -33.34
C GLU A 252 22.94 -42.64 -33.02
N SER A 253 22.67 -41.85 -34.07
CA SER A 253 22.29 -40.45 -33.92
C SER A 253 20.92 -40.27 -33.26
N LEU A 254 19.97 -41.18 -33.49
CA LEU A 254 18.68 -41.20 -32.80
C LEU A 254 18.80 -41.57 -31.31
N THR A 255 19.79 -42.38 -30.95
CA THR A 255 20.08 -42.69 -29.54
C THR A 255 20.60 -41.45 -28.83
N ASP A 256 21.45 -40.67 -29.49
CA ASP A 256 22.00 -39.42 -28.97
C ASP A 256 20.92 -38.34 -28.72
N THR A 257 19.78 -38.36 -29.44
CA THR A 257 18.70 -37.34 -29.27
C THR A 257 17.78 -37.58 -28.07
N GLN A 258 17.91 -38.70 -27.36
CA GLN A 258 17.09 -38.98 -26.17
C GLN A 258 17.72 -38.44 -24.89
N SER A 259 16.89 -37.87 -24.01
CA SER A 259 17.31 -37.30 -22.72
C SER A 259 17.68 -38.34 -21.66
N TYR A 260 17.34 -39.60 -21.90
CA TYR A 260 17.59 -40.73 -21.01
C TYR A 260 18.24 -41.88 -21.78
N THR A 261 19.55 -42.07 -21.62
CA THR A 261 20.30 -43.22 -22.16
C THR A 261 21.29 -43.73 -21.11
N GLU A 262 21.22 -45.02 -20.75
CA GLU A 262 22.16 -45.66 -19.82
C GLU A 262 23.02 -46.67 -20.61
N GLY A 263 24.10 -46.18 -21.23
CA GLY A 263 25.05 -47.00 -21.99
C GLY A 263 26.44 -47.02 -21.34
N GLN A 264 26.88 -48.18 -20.83
CA GLN A 264 28.28 -48.43 -20.46
C GLN A 264 28.99 -49.19 -21.61
N SER A 265 30.12 -48.67 -22.10
CA SER A 265 31.10 -49.49 -22.84
C SER A 265 32.49 -49.36 -22.19
N LYS A 266 33.13 -50.51 -21.95
CA LYS A 266 34.44 -50.63 -21.30
C LYS A 266 35.28 -51.58 -22.16
N THR A 267 36.39 -51.13 -22.71
CA THR A 267 37.30 -51.96 -23.52
C THR A 267 38.74 -51.84 -23.01
N ASN A 268 39.31 -52.98 -22.62
CA ASN A 268 40.72 -53.15 -22.23
C ASN A 268 41.57 -53.47 -23.46
N THR A 269 42.75 -52.85 -23.59
CA THR A 269 43.75 -53.26 -24.59
C THR A 269 45.17 -53.08 -24.02
N GLU A 270 45.99 -54.14 -24.05
CA GLU A 270 47.43 -54.10 -23.76
C GLU A 270 48.24 -54.24 -25.07
N GLY A 271 49.39 -53.54 -25.15
CA GLY A 271 50.36 -53.74 -26.24
C GLY A 271 51.61 -52.85 -26.12
N THR A 272 52.79 -53.46 -26.21
CA THR A 272 54.11 -52.82 -26.12
C THR A 272 54.73 -52.53 -27.50
N ASN A 273 55.47 -51.43 -27.64
CA ASN A 273 56.15 -51.04 -28.90
C ASN A 273 57.59 -50.56 -28.69
N LYS A 274 58.46 -50.86 -29.68
CA LYS A 274 59.81 -50.32 -29.88
C LYS A 274 60.07 -50.17 -31.38
N SER A 275 60.49 -48.99 -31.84
CA SER A 275 61.26 -48.85 -33.09
C SER A 275 62.01 -47.51 -33.14
N THR A 276 63.11 -47.51 -33.90
CA THR A 276 64.09 -46.43 -34.13
C THR A 276 64.10 -46.09 -35.63
N THR A 277 64.29 -44.82 -35.98
CA THR A 277 64.40 -44.37 -37.38
C THR A 277 65.61 -43.44 -37.56
N LYS A 278 66.38 -43.64 -38.64
CA LYS A 278 67.45 -42.76 -39.13
C LYS A 278 67.02 -42.15 -40.47
N ASN A 279 67.17 -40.83 -40.59
CA ASN A 279 67.07 -40.04 -41.83
C ASN A 279 68.44 -39.99 -42.55
N PRO A 280 68.47 -39.84 -43.88
CA PRO A 280 68.75 -38.50 -44.46
C PRO A 280 68.04 -38.26 -45.83
N GLY A 281 67.33 -37.15 -46.01
CA GLY A 281 67.83 -35.96 -46.76
C GLY A 281 67.12 -35.84 -48.12
N MET A 282 66.97 -34.70 -48.82
CA MET A 282 67.26 -33.29 -48.55
C MET A 282 66.71 -32.45 -49.74
N ILE A 283 65.79 -31.50 -49.46
CA ILE A 283 65.65 -30.10 -49.96
C ILE A 283 65.36 -29.79 -51.47
N VAL A 284 64.55 -28.72 -51.63
CA VAL A 284 64.55 -27.61 -52.63
C VAL A 284 63.46 -27.73 -53.72
N GLY A 285 62.58 -26.76 -54.03
CA GLY A 285 62.34 -25.37 -53.62
C GLY A 285 61.15 -24.83 -54.46
N ALA A 286 60.16 -24.19 -53.83
CA ALA A 286 59.88 -22.75 -53.85
C ALA A 286 59.30 -22.16 -55.15
N ALA A 287 58.04 -21.71 -55.10
CA ALA A 287 57.60 -20.47 -55.75
C ALA A 287 56.32 -19.92 -55.10
N VAL A 288 56.45 -18.70 -54.58
CA VAL A 288 55.45 -17.85 -53.91
C VAL A 288 54.66 -17.06 -54.96
N GLY A 289 53.38 -16.79 -54.73
CA GLY A 289 52.60 -15.85 -55.56
C GLY A 289 51.31 -15.38 -54.88
N VAL A 290 51.34 -14.12 -54.43
CA VAL A 290 50.30 -13.37 -53.70
C VAL A 290 49.30 -12.75 -54.69
N VAL A 291 48.02 -12.61 -54.31
CA VAL A 291 47.26 -11.32 -54.25
C VAL A 291 45.73 -11.55 -54.15
N ALA A 292 45.17 -10.75 -53.25
CA ALA A 292 43.79 -10.51 -52.83
C ALA A 292 42.65 -10.55 -53.87
N GLY A 293 41.47 -10.96 -53.40
CA GLY A 293 40.15 -10.72 -54.00
C GLY A 293 39.12 -10.43 -52.91
N VAL A 294 38.41 -9.31 -53.08
CA VAL A 294 37.47 -8.66 -52.16
C VAL A 294 36.15 -9.46 -52.02
N ALA A 295 35.47 -9.24 -50.90
CA ALA A 295 34.22 -9.83 -50.49
C ALA A 295 33.01 -9.61 -51.43
N ALA A 296 32.05 -10.53 -51.25
CA ALA A 296 30.59 -10.42 -51.39
C ALA A 296 29.90 -10.96 -52.67
N PHE A 297 29.14 -12.03 -52.44
CA PHE A 297 27.74 -12.31 -52.81
C PHE A 297 27.22 -12.11 -54.26
N ALA A 298 26.42 -13.13 -54.64
CA ALA A 298 25.12 -13.05 -55.35
C ALA A 298 25.06 -13.47 -56.84
N ASN A 299 24.17 -14.44 -57.09
CA ASN A 299 23.38 -14.59 -58.31
C ASN A 299 22.14 -13.65 -58.21
N PRO A 300 21.31 -13.38 -59.24
CA PRO A 300 21.44 -13.48 -60.70
C PRO A 300 21.03 -12.16 -61.46
N LEU A 301 21.16 -12.19 -62.79
CA LEU A 301 20.71 -11.22 -63.81
C LEU A 301 19.38 -10.47 -63.54
N VAL A 302 19.37 -9.12 -63.63
CA VAL A 302 18.38 -8.24 -64.32
C VAL A 302 18.98 -6.81 -64.49
N GLY A 303 18.90 -6.22 -65.69
CA GLY A 303 18.76 -4.76 -65.86
C GLY A 303 19.91 -3.97 -66.51
N ILE A 304 19.61 -3.35 -67.64
CA ILE A 304 20.45 -2.53 -68.53
C ILE A 304 20.64 -1.11 -67.98
N GLY A 305 21.83 -0.50 -68.11
CA GLY A 305 22.01 0.95 -67.90
C GLY A 305 23.47 1.43 -67.96
N ILE A 306 23.77 2.29 -68.92
CA ILE A 306 25.08 2.72 -69.40
C ILE A 306 25.56 3.99 -68.68
N GLY A 307 26.85 4.03 -68.33
CA GLY A 307 27.67 5.25 -68.27
C GLY A 307 27.45 6.17 -67.06
N ALA A 308 28.42 6.97 -66.63
CA ALA A 308 29.78 7.21 -67.08
C ALA A 308 30.44 8.15 -66.05
N LEU A 309 31.75 8.32 -66.20
CA LEU A 309 32.58 9.42 -65.69
C LEU A 309 33.01 9.28 -64.22
N GLY A 310 34.30 9.16 -63.89
CA GLY A 310 35.48 9.37 -64.70
C GLY A 310 36.52 10.14 -63.89
N ALA A 311 37.74 9.59 -63.89
CA ALA A 311 39.03 10.25 -63.71
C ALA A 311 39.39 10.75 -62.30
N THR A 312 40.19 9.94 -61.58
CA THR A 312 41.65 10.09 -61.42
C THR A 312 42.06 10.96 -60.22
N ALA A 313 42.24 10.30 -59.07
CA ALA A 313 43.34 10.63 -58.17
C ALA A 313 44.44 9.58 -58.38
N SER A 314 45.15 9.72 -59.52
CA SER A 314 46.42 9.03 -59.74
C SER A 314 47.52 9.95 -59.24
N GLY A 315 48.22 9.52 -58.20
CA GLY A 315 49.56 10.03 -57.86
C GLY A 315 49.93 9.96 -56.39
N LEU A 316 50.09 8.78 -55.78
CA LEU A 316 50.66 8.68 -54.42
C LEU A 316 51.62 7.49 -54.29
N LEU A 317 52.73 7.62 -55.03
CA LEU A 317 53.97 6.87 -54.94
C LEU A 317 54.99 7.69 -54.15
N GLY A 318 55.77 7.06 -53.24
CA GLY A 318 56.87 7.78 -52.59
C GLY A 318 57.64 7.04 -51.50
N SER A 319 58.33 5.96 -51.86
CA SER A 319 59.66 5.54 -51.32
C SER A 319 59.90 5.36 -49.80
N LYS A 320 60.43 4.15 -49.49
CA LYS A 320 61.56 3.81 -48.59
C LYS A 320 61.60 4.38 -47.17
N THR A 321 61.64 3.47 -46.19
CA THR A 321 62.73 3.26 -45.20
C THR A 321 62.33 2.05 -44.31
N LYS A 322 63.03 0.91 -44.30
CA LYS A 322 64.30 0.53 -43.63
C LYS A 322 64.29 0.73 -42.10
N GLY A 323 64.27 -0.38 -41.36
CA GLY A 323 64.51 -0.44 -39.91
C GLY A 323 64.31 -1.86 -39.39
N GLU A 324 65.41 -2.49 -38.96
CA GLU A 324 65.45 -3.78 -38.26
C GLU A 324 64.71 -3.71 -36.92
N ASN A 325 64.14 -4.83 -36.47
CA ASN A 325 64.23 -5.22 -35.06
C ASN A 325 63.97 -6.72 -34.89
N GLU A 326 64.97 -7.38 -34.32
CA GLU A 326 64.89 -8.70 -33.72
C GLU A 326 63.78 -8.74 -32.65
N SER A 327 63.11 -9.88 -32.54
CA SER A 327 62.65 -10.35 -31.24
C SER A 327 62.89 -11.85 -31.15
N THR A 328 63.92 -12.19 -30.39
CA THR A 328 64.14 -13.53 -29.86
C THR A 328 63.04 -13.81 -28.83
N ALA A 329 62.23 -14.83 -29.07
CA ALA A 329 61.39 -15.43 -28.05
C ALA A 329 61.74 -16.92 -27.96
N THR A 330 62.71 -17.23 -27.10
CA THR A 330 62.97 -18.58 -26.62
C THR A 330 61.88 -18.97 -25.64
N GLY A 331 60.82 -19.60 -26.15
CA GLY A 331 59.82 -20.29 -25.35
C GLY A 331 60.03 -21.79 -25.41
N ASN A 332 60.72 -22.36 -24.42
CA ASN A 332 60.74 -23.81 -24.20
C ASN A 332 59.37 -24.21 -23.62
N ASN A 333 58.46 -24.67 -24.48
CA ASN A 333 57.30 -25.42 -24.03
C ASN A 333 57.34 -26.82 -24.64
N SER A 334 57.78 -27.76 -23.81
CA SER A 334 57.59 -29.19 -24.03
C SER A 334 56.12 -29.54 -23.80
N SER A 335 55.41 -29.82 -24.89
CA SER A 335 54.12 -30.51 -24.83
C SER A 335 54.18 -31.60 -25.91
N GLU A 336 54.43 -32.82 -25.45
CA GLU A 336 54.39 -34.04 -26.24
C GLU A 336 52.93 -34.44 -26.44
N THR A 337 52.34 -34.07 -27.58
CA THR A 337 51.05 -34.62 -28.03
C THR A 337 51.30 -35.58 -29.18
N LYS A 338 51.47 -36.87 -28.86
CA LYS A 338 51.41 -37.96 -29.84
C LYS A 338 49.95 -38.21 -30.23
N GLY A 339 49.51 -37.60 -31.31
CA GLY A 339 48.40 -38.12 -32.10
C GLY A 339 48.94 -39.19 -33.05
N ASN A 340 48.70 -40.46 -32.74
CA ASN A 340 48.94 -41.55 -33.69
C ASN A 340 47.62 -41.80 -34.43
N SER A 341 47.46 -41.21 -35.62
CA SER A 341 46.42 -41.66 -36.56
C SER A 341 46.94 -42.89 -37.29
N SER A 342 46.35 -44.05 -37.00
CA SER A 342 46.47 -45.22 -37.87
C SER A 342 45.31 -45.23 -38.86
N THR A 343 45.48 -44.52 -39.97
CA THR A 343 44.61 -44.70 -41.14
C THR A 343 45.13 -45.92 -41.89
N LYS A 344 44.42 -47.06 -41.81
CA LYS A 344 44.64 -48.18 -42.73
C LYS A 344 43.79 -47.91 -43.98
N GLY A 345 44.30 -47.05 -44.85
CA GLY A 345 43.79 -46.86 -46.19
C GLY A 345 44.73 -47.53 -47.19
N THR A 346 44.27 -48.60 -47.84
CA THR A 346 44.80 -49.01 -49.14
C THR A 346 44.09 -48.17 -50.19
N SER A 347 44.83 -47.28 -50.85
CA SER A 347 44.37 -46.60 -52.06
C SER A 347 45.44 -46.76 -53.12
N GLU A 348 45.20 -47.67 -54.07
CA GLU A 348 45.84 -47.59 -55.38
C GLU A 348 45.09 -46.53 -56.17
N ALA A 349 45.75 -45.42 -56.48
CA ALA A 349 45.29 -44.46 -57.45
C ALA A 349 46.40 -44.25 -58.48
N THR A 350 46.30 -44.95 -59.61
CA THR A 350 46.96 -44.54 -60.86
C THR A 350 46.16 -43.39 -61.45
N SER A 351 46.65 -42.16 -61.29
CA SER A 351 46.13 -41.01 -62.04
C SER A 351 46.82 -40.93 -63.39
N ASN A 352 46.11 -41.30 -64.46
CA ASN A 352 46.44 -40.88 -65.81
C ASN A 352 45.37 -39.89 -66.25
N THR A 353 45.75 -38.62 -66.40
CA THR A 353 44.96 -37.60 -67.06
C THR A 353 45.74 -37.14 -68.29
N GLU A 354 45.23 -37.49 -69.46
CA GLU A 354 45.55 -36.84 -70.72
C GLU A 354 44.22 -36.61 -71.43
N ASN A 355 43.93 -35.35 -71.72
CA ASN A 355 42.66 -34.89 -72.25
C ASN A 355 42.99 -34.07 -73.51
N GLU A 356 42.63 -34.57 -74.69
CA GLU A 356 42.43 -33.75 -75.88
C GLU A 356 41.66 -34.55 -76.93
N SER A 357 40.38 -34.23 -77.11
CA SER A 357 39.66 -34.52 -78.35
C SER A 357 38.70 -33.39 -78.65
N GLU A 358 39.04 -32.58 -79.65
CA GLU A 358 38.11 -31.66 -80.29
C GLU A 358 37.25 -32.49 -81.27
N THR A 359 36.04 -32.84 -80.86
CA THR A 359 35.04 -33.48 -81.72
C THR A 359 33.81 -32.59 -81.81
N LEU A 360 33.55 -32.04 -82.99
CA LEU A 360 32.27 -31.42 -83.33
C LEU A 360 31.23 -32.53 -83.59
N THR A 361 30.71 -33.12 -82.52
CA THR A 361 29.63 -34.11 -82.61
C THR A 361 28.29 -33.37 -82.66
N LYS A 362 27.67 -33.24 -83.83
CA LYS A 362 26.21 -32.99 -83.91
C LYS A 362 25.48 -34.29 -83.56
N GLY A 363 25.54 -34.69 -82.30
CA GLY A 363 24.72 -35.76 -81.73
C GLY A 363 23.53 -35.14 -81.00
N HIS A 364 22.31 -35.46 -81.43
CA HIS A 364 21.12 -35.20 -80.61
C HIS A 364 21.10 -36.19 -79.44
N THR A 365 21.83 -35.90 -78.36
CA THR A 365 21.60 -36.55 -77.06
C THR A 365 20.43 -35.86 -76.38
N ARG A 366 19.28 -36.53 -76.34
CA ARG A 366 18.18 -36.18 -75.43
C ARG A 366 18.52 -36.74 -74.05
N SER A 367 19.19 -35.96 -73.23
CA SER A 367 19.24 -36.22 -71.79
C SER A 367 17.95 -35.66 -71.17
N LEU A 368 17.20 -36.53 -70.49
CA LEU A 368 16.11 -36.11 -69.63
C LEU A 368 16.67 -36.11 -68.21
N GLN A 369 16.87 -34.92 -67.64
CA GLN A 369 17.18 -34.77 -66.23
C GLN A 369 15.85 -34.62 -65.50
N MET A 370 15.51 -35.59 -64.63
CA MET A 370 14.36 -35.48 -63.75
C MET A 370 14.85 -35.26 -62.33
N LYS A 371 14.50 -34.11 -61.76
CA LYS A 371 14.72 -33.82 -60.34
C LYS A 371 13.48 -34.21 -59.55
N PHE A 372 13.65 -35.09 -58.59
CA PHE A 372 12.64 -35.46 -57.61
C PHE A 372 13.03 -34.84 -56.27
N GLU A 373 12.06 -34.23 -55.59
CA GLU A 373 12.22 -33.76 -54.21
C GLU A 373 11.39 -34.66 -53.29
N ASN A 374 12.00 -35.18 -52.24
CA ASN A 374 11.30 -35.93 -51.22
C ASN A 374 10.76 -34.97 -50.16
N LYS A 375 9.50 -34.55 -50.31
CA LYS A 375 8.89 -33.57 -49.40
C LYS A 375 8.78 -34.09 -47.95
N SER A 376 8.70 -35.40 -47.73
CA SER A 376 8.73 -35.97 -46.38
C SER A 376 10.07 -35.74 -45.70
N VAL A 377 11.18 -35.92 -46.42
CA VAL A 377 12.53 -35.62 -45.92
C VAL A 377 12.73 -34.11 -45.76
N THR A 378 12.25 -33.29 -46.70
CA THR A 378 12.31 -31.81 -46.56
C THR A 378 11.58 -31.35 -45.29
N ASN A 379 10.37 -31.84 -45.03
CA ASN A 379 9.62 -31.47 -43.82
C ASN A 379 10.32 -31.97 -42.53
N LEU A 380 10.97 -33.14 -42.58
CA LEU A 380 11.77 -33.64 -41.45
C LEU A 380 12.97 -32.75 -41.16
N LEU A 381 13.69 -32.30 -42.20
CA LEU A 381 14.81 -31.36 -42.07
C LEU A 381 14.34 -30.01 -41.50
N GLU A 382 13.21 -29.46 -41.99
CA GLU A 382 12.61 -28.23 -41.47
C GLU A 382 12.31 -28.36 -39.95
N ARG A 383 11.73 -29.49 -39.51
CA ARG A 383 11.49 -29.74 -38.07
C ARG A 383 12.77 -29.92 -37.26
N MET A 384 13.80 -30.54 -37.82
CA MET A 384 15.10 -30.65 -37.15
C MET A 384 15.72 -29.27 -36.94
N ASP A 385 15.62 -28.37 -37.92
CA ASP A 385 16.07 -26.99 -37.78
C ASP A 385 15.30 -26.26 -36.68
N GLU A 386 13.97 -26.42 -36.59
CA GLU A 386 13.17 -25.89 -35.48
C GLU A 386 13.63 -26.43 -34.10
N GLN A 387 13.90 -27.73 -34.00
CA GLN A 387 14.43 -28.35 -32.77
C GLN A 387 15.82 -27.83 -32.41
N LEU A 388 16.70 -27.60 -33.39
CA LEU A 388 18.03 -27.02 -33.19
C LEU A 388 17.94 -25.57 -32.70
N VAL A 389 17.01 -24.77 -33.24
CA VAL A 389 16.73 -23.41 -32.75
C VAL A 389 16.23 -23.44 -31.30
N ARG A 390 15.34 -24.39 -30.94
CA ARG A 390 14.87 -24.57 -29.56
C ARG A 390 16.01 -25.00 -28.63
N LEU A 391 16.87 -25.94 -29.04
CA LEU A 391 18.05 -26.36 -28.28
C LEU A 391 19.00 -25.19 -28.06
N LYS A 392 19.20 -24.33 -29.06
CA LYS A 392 20.00 -23.11 -28.90
C LYS A 392 19.42 -22.18 -27.83
N SER A 393 18.10 -21.97 -27.81
CA SER A 393 17.45 -21.16 -26.75
C SER A 393 17.62 -21.75 -25.33
N SER A 394 17.88 -23.05 -25.23
CA SER A 394 18.12 -23.71 -23.95
C SER A 394 19.51 -23.47 -23.38
N GLU A 395 20.47 -22.99 -24.21
CA GLU A 395 21.77 -22.51 -23.71
C GLU A 395 21.59 -21.24 -22.86
N ASP A 396 20.58 -20.42 -23.17
CA ASP A 396 20.29 -19.18 -22.45
C ASP A 396 19.42 -19.40 -21.18
N PHE A 397 18.41 -20.28 -21.27
CA PHE A 397 17.36 -20.42 -20.26
C PHE A 397 17.30 -21.79 -19.56
N GLY A 398 18.25 -22.67 -19.86
CA GLY A 398 18.27 -24.06 -19.40
C GLY A 398 17.32 -24.97 -20.18
N MET A 399 17.56 -26.29 -20.07
CA MET A 399 16.75 -27.35 -20.67
C MET A 399 16.22 -28.29 -19.59
N TRP A 400 14.97 -28.71 -19.74
CA TRP A 400 14.25 -29.52 -18.77
C TRP A 400 13.56 -30.68 -19.45
N ASN A 401 13.64 -31.86 -18.86
CA ASN A 401 12.83 -33.01 -19.25
C ASN A 401 11.55 -33.01 -18.40
N CYS A 402 10.40 -32.79 -19.02
CA CYS A 402 9.18 -32.42 -18.31
C CYS A 402 7.96 -33.29 -18.70
N ALA A 403 7.17 -33.69 -17.72
CA ALA A 403 5.86 -34.30 -17.92
C ALA A 403 4.91 -33.97 -16.75
N THR A 404 3.61 -33.93 -17.04
CA THR A 404 2.55 -33.73 -16.05
C THR A 404 1.71 -34.98 -15.89
N TYR A 405 1.34 -35.33 -14.67
CA TYR A 405 0.59 -36.53 -14.31
C TYR A 405 -0.67 -36.14 -13.52
N PHE A 406 -1.84 -36.54 -14.01
CA PHE A 406 -3.14 -36.33 -13.38
C PHE A 406 -3.58 -37.62 -12.71
N LEU A 407 -3.98 -37.53 -11.44
CA LEU A 407 -4.41 -38.66 -10.62
C LEU A 407 -5.83 -38.38 -10.15
N ALA A 408 -6.74 -39.33 -10.39
CA ALA A 408 -8.12 -39.25 -9.96
C ALA A 408 -8.72 -40.62 -9.64
N ASP A 409 -9.88 -40.61 -9.01
CA ASP A 409 -10.62 -41.81 -8.61
C ASP A 409 -11.52 -42.35 -9.72
N ASN A 410 -11.63 -41.60 -10.82
CA ASN A 410 -12.42 -41.93 -11.99
C ASN A 410 -11.58 -41.68 -13.27
N PRO A 411 -11.51 -42.66 -14.21
CA PRO A 411 -10.83 -42.48 -15.49
C PRO A 411 -11.29 -41.25 -16.29
N GLN A 412 -12.58 -40.91 -16.23
CA GLN A 412 -13.16 -39.75 -16.91
C GLN A 412 -12.59 -38.45 -16.34
N VAL A 413 -12.57 -38.31 -15.02
CA VAL A 413 -12.05 -37.13 -14.31
C VAL A 413 -10.56 -36.93 -14.63
N SER A 414 -9.75 -37.99 -14.56
CA SER A 414 -8.32 -37.94 -14.91
C SER A 414 -8.09 -37.50 -16.36
N ARG A 415 -8.85 -38.08 -17.31
CA ARG A 415 -8.73 -37.73 -18.74
C ARG A 415 -9.21 -36.31 -19.04
N VAL A 416 -10.27 -35.84 -18.38
CA VAL A 416 -10.77 -34.46 -18.52
C VAL A 416 -9.76 -33.46 -17.97
N ALA A 417 -9.14 -33.73 -16.82
CA ALA A 417 -8.07 -32.89 -16.28
C ALA A 417 -6.89 -32.82 -17.26
N ALA A 418 -6.44 -33.98 -17.76
CA ALA A 418 -5.35 -34.08 -18.72
C ALA A 418 -5.67 -33.38 -20.06
N SER A 419 -6.88 -33.55 -20.60
CA SER A 419 -7.28 -32.92 -21.87
C SER A 419 -7.46 -31.40 -21.73
N THR A 420 -8.00 -30.95 -20.60
CA THR A 420 -8.15 -29.53 -20.28
C THR A 420 -6.78 -28.89 -20.16
N PHE A 421 -5.88 -29.49 -19.38
CA PHE A 421 -4.51 -28.99 -19.24
C PHE A 421 -3.76 -28.95 -20.57
N LYS A 422 -3.86 -30.01 -21.38
CA LYS A 422 -3.30 -30.04 -22.74
C LYS A 422 -3.82 -28.90 -23.60
N ALA A 423 -5.13 -28.60 -23.54
CA ALA A 423 -5.73 -27.50 -24.30
C ALA A 423 -5.32 -26.10 -23.80
N ILE A 424 -5.03 -25.96 -22.51
CA ILE A 424 -4.51 -24.72 -21.93
C ILE A 424 -3.08 -24.46 -22.42
N MET A 425 -2.24 -25.49 -22.43
CA MET A 425 -0.80 -25.37 -22.74
C MET A 425 -0.47 -25.21 -24.23
N ARG A 426 -1.34 -25.63 -25.14
CA ARG A 426 -1.09 -25.51 -26.59
C ARG A 426 -1.30 -24.08 -27.10
N GLY A 427 -0.36 -23.63 -27.93
CA GLY A 427 -0.39 -22.34 -28.64
C GLY A 427 0.11 -22.44 -30.08
N GLU A 428 0.47 -21.31 -30.69
CA GLU A 428 0.79 -21.21 -32.13
C GLU A 428 2.01 -22.05 -32.53
N ASN A 429 3.03 -22.15 -31.67
CA ASN A 429 4.28 -22.89 -31.93
C ASN A 429 4.31 -24.31 -31.34
N SER A 430 3.19 -24.83 -30.83
CA SER A 430 3.14 -26.19 -30.26
C SER A 430 3.12 -27.30 -31.32
N ALA A 431 3.23 -26.98 -32.62
CA ALA A 431 3.14 -27.95 -33.71
C ALA A 431 4.43 -28.76 -33.96
N VAL A 432 5.56 -28.31 -33.41
CA VAL A 432 6.88 -28.94 -33.58
C VAL A 432 6.88 -30.40 -33.07
N GLU A 433 6.16 -30.67 -31.98
CA GLU A 433 5.98 -32.00 -31.38
C GLU A 433 4.49 -32.26 -31.13
N HIS A 434 4.02 -33.48 -31.41
CA HIS A 434 2.66 -33.85 -31.07
C HIS A 434 2.51 -33.97 -29.54
N SER A 435 1.38 -33.49 -29.01
CA SER A 435 1.06 -33.65 -27.60
C SER A 435 0.18 -34.88 -27.39
N PHE A 436 0.50 -35.69 -26.39
CA PHE A 436 -0.14 -36.98 -26.15
C PHE A 436 -0.69 -37.10 -24.73
N ILE A 437 -1.77 -37.89 -24.59
CA ILE A 437 -2.36 -38.24 -23.31
C ILE A 437 -2.28 -39.75 -23.18
N ASN A 438 -1.56 -40.24 -22.17
CA ASN A 438 -1.46 -41.67 -21.88
C ASN A 438 -2.16 -41.95 -20.56
N THR A 439 -2.99 -42.99 -20.50
CA THR A 439 -3.77 -43.31 -19.29
C THR A 439 -3.48 -44.72 -18.84
N TRP A 440 -3.00 -44.87 -17.61
CA TRP A 440 -2.88 -46.14 -16.90
C TRP A 440 -4.03 -46.26 -15.91
N ASP A 441 -4.84 -47.32 -16.06
CA ASP A 441 -6.00 -47.61 -15.23
C ASP A 441 -6.01 -49.10 -14.82
N HIS A 442 -7.13 -49.60 -14.29
CA HIS A 442 -7.27 -51.00 -13.86
C HIS A 442 -7.06 -52.02 -14.98
N GLN A 443 -7.25 -51.64 -16.25
CA GLN A 443 -7.00 -52.53 -17.38
C GLN A 443 -5.50 -52.82 -17.54
N ASN A 444 -4.63 -51.89 -17.10
CA ASN A 444 -3.19 -52.05 -17.05
C ASN A 444 -2.63 -51.90 -15.62
N LYS A 445 -3.20 -52.66 -14.68
CA LYS A 445 -2.90 -52.57 -13.24
C LYS A 445 -1.41 -52.72 -12.92
N ARG A 446 -0.68 -53.57 -13.64
CA ARG A 446 0.76 -53.79 -13.41
C ARG A 446 1.57 -52.53 -13.70
N ASN A 447 1.31 -51.87 -14.82
CA ASN A 447 1.98 -50.61 -15.16
C ASN A 447 1.51 -49.48 -14.24
N LEU A 448 0.22 -49.41 -13.91
CA LEU A 448 -0.32 -48.41 -12.97
C LEU A 448 0.40 -48.44 -11.62
N VAL A 449 0.58 -49.63 -11.03
CA VAL A 449 1.28 -49.78 -9.74
C VAL A 449 2.74 -49.31 -9.87
N ARG A 450 3.43 -49.65 -10.96
CA ARG A 450 4.82 -49.23 -11.16
C ARG A 450 4.93 -47.72 -11.36
N VAL A 451 4.09 -47.12 -12.20
CA VAL A 451 4.04 -45.66 -12.39
C VAL A 451 3.81 -44.96 -11.06
N LYS A 452 2.90 -45.48 -10.23
CA LYS A 452 2.68 -44.98 -8.88
C LYS A 452 3.98 -44.97 -8.06
N GLU A 453 4.77 -46.04 -8.08
CA GLU A 453 6.00 -46.11 -7.30
C GLU A 453 7.05 -45.06 -7.74
N TYR A 454 7.16 -44.77 -9.05
CA TYR A 454 8.00 -43.69 -9.56
C TYR A 454 7.51 -42.31 -9.09
N LEU A 455 6.20 -42.03 -9.25
CA LEU A 455 5.62 -40.73 -8.93
C LEU A 455 5.54 -40.47 -7.42
N THR A 456 5.43 -41.51 -6.60
CA THR A 456 5.56 -41.41 -5.13
C THR A 456 6.92 -40.82 -4.73
N LYS A 457 7.94 -40.99 -5.59
CA LYS A 457 9.27 -40.42 -5.44
C LYS A 457 9.53 -39.22 -6.38
N PHE A 458 8.49 -38.69 -7.03
CA PHE A 458 8.56 -37.60 -8.01
C PHE A 458 9.58 -37.83 -9.16
N HIS A 459 9.67 -39.06 -9.66
CA HIS A 459 10.49 -39.41 -10.84
C HIS A 459 9.60 -39.74 -12.04
N HIS A 460 10.09 -39.48 -13.26
CA HIS A 460 9.46 -39.99 -14.47
C HIS A 460 9.52 -41.52 -14.52
N PRO A 461 8.42 -42.20 -14.90
CA PRO A 461 8.45 -43.65 -15.12
C PRO A 461 9.26 -43.98 -16.36
N LEU A 462 10.03 -45.07 -16.30
CA LEU A 462 10.80 -45.58 -17.43
C LEU A 462 10.03 -46.74 -18.06
N LEU A 463 9.90 -46.74 -19.38
CA LEU A 463 9.21 -47.78 -20.14
C LEU A 463 10.19 -48.54 -21.00
N GLU A 464 10.10 -49.87 -20.98
CA GLU A 464 10.91 -50.76 -21.81
C GLU A 464 10.54 -50.55 -23.28
N TYR A 465 11.52 -50.18 -24.10
CA TYR A 465 11.35 -50.00 -25.55
C TYR A 465 12.21 -51.02 -26.30
N GLN A 466 11.60 -51.72 -27.26
CA GLN A 466 12.29 -52.66 -28.13
C GLN A 466 12.14 -52.20 -29.57
N ALA A 467 13.18 -51.53 -30.10
CA ALA A 467 13.22 -51.17 -31.51
C ALA A 467 13.47 -52.42 -32.37
N ASN A 468 12.79 -52.53 -33.52
CA ASN A 468 12.93 -53.65 -34.45
C ASN A 468 14.32 -53.76 -35.14
N ILE A 469 15.22 -52.78 -34.95
CA ILE A 469 16.45 -52.61 -35.73
C ILE A 469 17.68 -52.39 -34.83
N GLY A 470 18.04 -53.36 -33.98
CA GLY A 470 19.34 -53.39 -33.28
C GLY A 470 19.72 -52.13 -32.48
N MET A 471 18.75 -51.27 -32.17
CA MET A 471 18.93 -49.99 -31.51
C MET A 471 19.09 -50.25 -30.01
N ASN A 472 20.16 -49.76 -29.39
CA ASN A 472 20.44 -50.01 -27.98
C ASN A 472 19.80 -48.95 -27.08
N LEU A 473 18.47 -48.81 -27.19
CA LEU A 473 17.64 -47.88 -26.43
C LEU A 473 16.70 -48.68 -25.50
N PRO A 474 17.19 -49.14 -24.33
CA PRO A 474 16.41 -50.04 -23.49
C PRO A 474 15.18 -49.37 -22.86
N TYR A 475 15.19 -48.03 -22.72
CA TYR A 475 14.16 -47.30 -21.99
C TYR A 475 13.79 -45.98 -22.67
N ILE A 476 12.51 -45.62 -22.60
CA ILE A 476 11.95 -44.31 -22.95
C ILE A 476 11.20 -43.70 -21.75
N SER A 477 11.11 -42.38 -21.71
CA SER A 477 10.41 -41.63 -20.66
C SER A 477 9.24 -40.83 -21.27
N PRO A 478 8.14 -40.59 -20.52
CA PRO A 478 7.08 -39.69 -20.95
C PRO A 478 7.50 -38.21 -21.04
N GLY A 479 8.71 -37.83 -20.62
CA GLY A 479 9.15 -36.44 -20.60
C GLY A 479 9.43 -35.84 -21.98
N SER A 480 8.95 -34.61 -22.20
CA SER A 480 9.30 -33.78 -23.35
C SER A 480 10.39 -32.77 -22.96
N LEU A 481 11.28 -32.44 -23.89
CA LEU A 481 12.36 -31.48 -23.69
C LEU A 481 11.84 -30.05 -23.88
N LEU A 482 11.92 -29.25 -22.82
CA LEU A 482 11.42 -27.88 -22.74
C LEU A 482 12.54 -26.91 -22.34
N ASN A 483 12.62 -25.77 -23.04
CA ASN A 483 13.47 -24.68 -22.59
C ASN A 483 12.85 -23.96 -21.37
N GLY A 484 13.62 -23.13 -20.68
CA GLY A 484 13.13 -22.40 -19.50
C GLY A 484 11.88 -21.54 -19.74
N LYS A 485 11.73 -20.94 -20.93
CA LYS A 485 10.55 -20.12 -21.29
C LYS A 485 9.29 -20.97 -21.45
N GLU A 486 9.40 -22.11 -22.11
CA GLU A 486 8.34 -23.10 -22.27
C GLU A 486 7.95 -23.69 -20.90
N LEU A 487 8.95 -23.99 -20.06
CA LEU A 487 8.72 -24.47 -18.70
C LEU A 487 7.91 -23.45 -17.86
N ALA A 488 8.19 -22.15 -17.99
CA ALA A 488 7.43 -21.08 -17.32
C ALA A 488 5.95 -21.03 -17.70
N ILE A 489 5.59 -21.51 -18.90
CA ILE A 489 4.18 -21.66 -19.31
C ILE A 489 3.58 -22.89 -18.63
N GLN A 490 4.27 -24.03 -18.64
CA GLN A 490 3.75 -25.29 -18.08
C GLN A 490 3.65 -25.28 -16.55
N PHE A 491 4.63 -24.69 -15.87
CA PHE A 491 4.68 -24.51 -14.42
C PHE A 491 4.20 -23.10 -14.01
N GLY A 492 3.29 -22.52 -14.80
CA GLY A 492 2.71 -21.22 -14.52
C GLY A 492 1.93 -21.19 -13.20
N LEU A 493 2.11 -20.13 -12.42
CA LEU A 493 1.35 -19.89 -11.19
C LEU A 493 -0.01 -19.25 -11.50
N PRO A 494 -1.02 -19.42 -10.62
CA PRO A 494 -2.29 -18.73 -10.75
C PRO A 494 -2.10 -17.21 -10.82
N ARG A 495 -2.72 -16.56 -11.82
CA ARG A 495 -2.76 -15.09 -11.92
C ARG A 495 -4.03 -14.47 -11.33
N LYS A 496 -5.00 -15.32 -11.00
CA LYS A 496 -6.25 -14.93 -10.33
C LYS A 496 -6.44 -15.80 -9.10
N SER A 497 -7.14 -15.25 -8.11
CA SER A 497 -7.46 -16.00 -6.89
C SER A 497 -8.27 -17.24 -7.25
N VAL A 498 -7.84 -18.39 -6.73
CA VAL A 498 -8.53 -19.68 -6.84
C VAL A 498 -8.92 -20.16 -5.45
N SER A 499 -9.80 -21.16 -5.35
CA SER A 499 -10.21 -21.70 -4.05
C SER A 499 -9.00 -22.25 -3.30
N GLY A 500 -8.61 -21.56 -2.22
CA GLY A 500 -7.48 -21.91 -1.37
C GLY A 500 -6.22 -21.05 -1.53
N ILE A 501 -6.10 -20.26 -2.60
CA ILE A 501 -4.90 -19.46 -2.89
C ILE A 501 -5.29 -18.02 -3.30
N PRO A 502 -5.18 -17.04 -2.39
CA PRO A 502 -5.33 -15.63 -2.74
C PRO A 502 -4.19 -15.15 -3.65
N VAL A 503 -4.57 -14.44 -4.70
CA VAL A 503 -3.68 -13.72 -5.61
C VAL A 503 -3.99 -12.24 -5.51
N ILE A 504 -2.97 -11.44 -5.20
CA ILE A 504 -3.09 -10.00 -4.96
C ILE A 504 -2.20 -9.25 -5.95
N GLU A 505 -2.75 -8.19 -6.55
CA GLU A 505 -2.00 -7.23 -7.35
C GLU A 505 -1.80 -5.94 -6.54
N THR A 506 -0.54 -5.52 -6.40
CA THR A 506 -0.12 -4.34 -5.64
C THR A 506 0.86 -3.50 -6.46
N ALA A 507 0.79 -2.18 -6.30
CA ALA A 507 1.73 -1.25 -6.91
C ALA A 507 3.02 -1.10 -6.09
N GLU A 508 4.15 -0.90 -6.76
CA GLU A 508 5.42 -0.61 -6.09
C GLU A 508 5.48 0.82 -5.52
N PHE A 509 6.06 0.93 -4.32
CA PHE A 509 6.40 2.18 -3.65
C PHE A 509 7.88 2.12 -3.23
N GLY A 510 8.44 3.29 -2.87
CA GLY A 510 9.80 3.36 -2.41
C GLY A 510 10.08 2.46 -1.21
N ARG A 511 11.23 1.77 -1.26
CA ARG A 511 11.66 0.82 -0.22
C ARG A 511 12.57 1.43 0.85
N ASN A 512 13.00 2.67 0.64
CA ASN A 512 13.78 3.42 1.61
C ASN A 512 13.51 4.91 1.45
N VAL A 513 13.62 5.66 2.56
CA VAL A 513 13.54 7.10 2.57
C VAL A 513 14.89 7.65 2.10
N MET A 514 14.91 8.31 0.96
CA MET A 514 16.09 8.99 0.41
C MET A 514 15.72 10.42 0.05
N THR A 515 16.63 11.36 0.33
CA THR A 515 16.42 12.79 0.10
C THR A 515 17.41 13.33 -0.93
N TYR A 516 17.03 14.40 -1.65
CA TYR A 516 17.94 15.13 -2.54
C TYR A 516 19.07 15.83 -1.78
N ASP A 517 18.76 16.34 -0.59
CA ASP A 517 19.70 17.04 0.28
C ASP A 517 20.34 16.01 1.23
N ALA A 518 21.42 15.36 0.79
CA ALA A 518 22.15 14.36 1.58
C ALA A 518 23.07 15.00 2.65
N GLY A 519 22.67 16.11 3.24
CA GLY A 519 23.45 16.88 4.21
C GLY A 519 22.63 17.32 5.40
N GLU A 520 23.10 16.97 6.59
CA GLU A 520 22.67 17.40 7.93
C GLU A 520 21.62 16.51 8.65
N ASN A 521 22.16 15.66 9.53
CA ASN A 521 21.55 15.03 10.71
C ASN A 521 20.38 14.04 10.51
N GLU A 522 20.71 12.82 10.09
CA GLU A 522 19.85 11.62 10.27
C GLU A 522 19.48 11.34 11.76
N GLN A 523 20.12 12.01 12.73
CA GLN A 523 19.94 11.75 14.17
C GLN A 523 18.72 12.45 14.81
N GLU A 524 18.07 13.40 14.13
CA GLU A 524 16.92 14.17 14.64
C GLU A 524 15.57 13.75 14.00
N GLY A 525 15.46 12.50 13.53
CA GLY A 525 14.22 11.98 12.94
C GLY A 525 13.13 11.60 13.96
N VAL A 526 11.86 11.74 13.57
CA VAL A 526 10.67 11.24 14.26
C VAL A 526 10.33 9.86 13.70
N HIS A 527 10.40 8.81 14.53
CA HIS A 527 10.13 7.44 14.10
C HIS A 527 8.63 7.17 13.96
N LEU A 528 8.14 6.96 12.74
CA LEU A 528 6.72 6.71 12.51
C LEU A 528 6.35 5.22 12.54
N GLY A 529 7.24 4.37 12.05
CA GLY A 529 7.01 2.93 11.84
C GLY A 529 8.03 2.37 10.86
N ASN A 530 7.67 1.29 10.17
CA ASN A 530 8.57 0.62 9.22
C ASN A 530 8.03 0.62 7.79
N VAL A 531 8.92 0.53 6.81
CA VAL A 531 8.56 0.41 5.39
C VAL A 531 7.67 -0.81 5.20
N PHE A 532 6.59 -0.63 4.45
CA PHE A 532 5.65 -1.66 4.09
C PHE A 532 5.71 -1.91 2.59
N HIS A 533 6.25 -3.03 2.16
CA HIS A 533 6.46 -3.33 0.75
C HIS A 533 5.75 -4.63 0.36
N MET A 534 4.99 -4.58 -0.74
CA MET A 534 4.29 -5.74 -1.33
C MET A 534 3.47 -6.56 -0.32
N GLY A 535 2.77 -5.91 0.60
CA GLY A 535 1.91 -6.60 1.56
C GLY A 535 2.62 -7.08 2.84
N GLN A 536 3.91 -6.81 3.01
CA GLN A 536 4.69 -7.18 4.21
C GLN A 536 5.43 -5.99 4.80
N SER A 537 5.63 -6.01 6.13
CA SER A 537 6.46 -5.01 6.81
C SER A 537 7.92 -5.42 6.72
N GLU A 538 8.78 -4.51 6.30
CA GLU A 538 10.21 -4.67 6.35
C GLU A 538 10.77 -4.17 7.69
N ASN A 539 12.07 -4.38 7.93
CA ASN A 539 12.78 -3.87 9.11
C ASN A 539 13.36 -2.46 8.91
N THR A 540 13.17 -1.87 7.73
CA THR A 540 13.65 -0.52 7.39
C THR A 540 12.75 0.52 8.07
N PRO A 541 13.27 1.35 8.99
CA PRO A 541 12.45 2.34 9.68
C PRO A 541 12.13 3.54 8.77
N VAL A 542 10.97 4.15 9.00
CA VAL A 542 10.54 5.39 8.35
C VAL A 542 10.66 6.53 9.36
N HIS A 543 11.67 7.37 9.16
CA HIS A 543 11.89 8.57 9.96
C HIS A 543 11.44 9.82 9.20
N LEU A 544 10.63 10.66 9.85
CA LEU A 544 10.29 11.99 9.36
C LEU A 544 11.32 13.00 9.87
N ASN A 545 11.70 13.97 9.05
CA ASN A 545 12.52 15.08 9.51
C ASN A 545 11.70 15.96 10.47
N LEU A 546 12.19 16.17 11.70
CA LEU A 546 11.52 16.93 12.76
C LEU A 546 11.28 18.39 12.35
N ASN A 547 12.30 19.08 11.84
CA ASN A 547 12.17 20.50 11.47
C ASN A 547 11.24 20.69 10.27
N SER A 548 11.17 19.71 9.35
CA SER A 548 10.22 19.73 8.25
C SER A 548 8.76 19.60 8.70
N LEU A 549 8.47 19.18 9.94
CA LEU A 549 7.10 19.24 10.50
C LEU A 549 6.63 20.68 10.77
N ALA A 550 7.55 21.64 10.91
CA ALA A 550 7.19 23.06 10.98
C ALA A 550 6.57 23.57 9.66
N MET A 551 6.85 22.90 8.54
CA MET A 551 6.19 23.15 7.25
C MET A 551 4.85 22.40 7.12
N HIS A 552 4.26 22.02 8.24
CA HIS A 552 2.95 21.39 8.39
C HIS A 552 2.84 19.97 7.81
N THR A 553 1.87 19.24 8.37
CA THR A 553 1.60 17.84 8.07
C THR A 553 0.11 17.67 7.79
N PHE A 554 -0.22 17.06 6.67
CA PHE A 554 -1.58 16.65 6.34
C PHE A 554 -1.75 15.14 6.58
N ILE A 555 -2.75 14.77 7.37
CA ILE A 555 -3.08 13.38 7.67
C ILE A 555 -4.52 13.11 7.27
N THR A 556 -4.73 12.12 6.40
CA THR A 556 -6.07 11.76 5.96
C THR A 556 -6.31 10.27 5.89
N GLY A 557 -7.57 9.88 6.05
CA GLY A 557 -8.01 8.50 5.93
C GLY A 557 -9.44 8.32 6.38
N SER A 558 -10.11 7.32 5.79
CA SER A 558 -11.46 6.92 6.18
C SER A 558 -11.54 6.51 7.67
N THR A 559 -12.74 6.56 8.26
CA THR A 559 -12.98 6.08 9.63
C THR A 559 -12.42 4.66 9.83
N GLY A 560 -11.62 4.45 10.88
CA GLY A 560 -11.02 3.15 11.21
C GLY A 560 -9.76 2.79 10.39
N SER A 561 -9.24 3.70 9.57
CA SER A 561 -7.99 3.51 8.82
C SER A 561 -6.72 3.59 9.69
N GLY A 562 -6.80 4.29 10.84
CA GLY A 562 -5.67 4.50 11.76
C GLY A 562 -5.26 5.97 11.96
N LYS A 563 -5.99 6.95 11.39
CA LYS A 563 -5.70 8.40 11.48
C LYS A 563 -5.29 8.85 12.89
N SER A 564 -6.14 8.63 13.89
CA SER A 564 -5.87 9.08 15.26
C SER A 564 -4.65 8.38 15.86
N ASN A 565 -4.45 7.08 15.61
CA ASN A 565 -3.25 6.35 16.04
C ASN A 565 -1.97 6.98 15.46
N THR A 566 -1.99 7.37 14.18
CA THR A 566 -0.88 8.06 13.54
C THR A 566 -0.59 9.39 14.24
N VAL A 567 -1.62 10.18 14.59
CA VAL A 567 -1.42 11.42 15.35
C VAL A 567 -0.86 11.14 16.74
N TYR A 568 -1.39 10.15 17.46
CA TYR A 568 -0.90 9.77 18.79
C TYR A 568 0.58 9.39 18.74
N LYS A 569 0.95 8.57 17.75
CA LYS A 569 2.34 8.14 17.53
C LYS A 569 3.25 9.34 17.23
N LEU A 570 2.81 10.28 16.38
CA LEU A 570 3.58 11.48 16.09
C LEU A 570 3.77 12.35 17.35
N LEU A 571 2.69 12.65 18.09
CA LEU A 571 2.75 13.44 19.32
C LEU A 571 3.68 12.82 20.37
N GLN A 572 3.61 11.49 20.56
CA GLN A 572 4.49 10.77 21.46
C GLN A 572 5.98 10.91 21.05
N GLU A 573 6.29 10.88 19.76
CA GLU A 573 7.67 10.91 19.27
C GLU A 573 8.26 12.32 19.23
N VAL A 574 7.47 13.35 18.92
CA VAL A 574 7.93 14.75 18.98
C VAL A 574 8.13 15.21 20.42
N GLU A 575 7.33 14.72 21.36
CA GLU A 575 7.48 15.04 22.77
C GLU A 575 8.78 14.49 23.37
N LYS A 576 9.25 13.33 22.92
CA LYS A 576 10.60 12.82 23.26
C LYS A 576 11.72 13.79 22.83
N LYS A 577 11.41 14.77 21.99
CA LYS A 577 12.30 15.84 21.53
C LYS A 577 12.01 17.19 22.20
N TYR A 578 11.22 17.20 23.29
CA TYR A 578 10.84 18.40 24.06
C TYR A 578 10.00 19.42 23.26
N ILE A 579 9.21 18.94 22.31
CA ILE A 579 8.23 19.74 21.56
C ILE A 579 6.88 19.62 22.24
N THR A 580 6.26 20.75 22.60
CA THR A 580 4.92 20.77 23.20
C THR A 580 3.82 20.79 22.14
N PHE A 581 2.57 20.51 22.54
CA PHE A 581 1.47 20.44 21.59
C PHE A 581 0.14 21.02 22.11
N LEU A 582 -0.67 21.49 21.16
CA LEU A 582 -2.08 21.81 21.33
C LEU A 582 -2.92 20.88 20.46
N VAL A 583 -3.90 20.18 21.02
CA VAL A 583 -4.89 19.43 20.24
C VAL A 583 -6.25 20.12 20.32
N ILE A 584 -6.80 20.50 19.18
CA ILE A 584 -8.17 21.01 19.08
C ILE A 584 -9.04 19.90 18.49
N GLU A 585 -9.94 19.35 19.33
CA GLU A 585 -10.73 18.17 18.98
C GLU A 585 -12.25 18.48 18.92
N PRO A 586 -12.83 18.67 17.72
CA PRO A 586 -14.24 19.01 17.57
C PRO A 586 -15.22 17.83 17.55
N ALA A 587 -14.76 16.58 17.47
CA ALA A 587 -15.63 15.45 17.14
C ALA A 587 -15.82 14.41 18.26
N LYS A 588 -14.76 13.67 18.65
CA LYS A 588 -14.91 12.42 19.41
C LYS A 588 -14.60 12.55 20.91
N GLY A 589 -13.76 13.51 21.28
CA GLY A 589 -13.17 13.62 22.62
C GLY A 589 -12.25 12.44 22.95
N GLU A 590 -11.55 11.86 21.98
CA GLU A 590 -10.70 10.67 22.15
C GLU A 590 -9.31 11.02 22.72
N TYR A 591 -8.76 12.21 22.45
CA TYR A 591 -7.39 12.55 22.86
C TYR A 591 -7.24 12.67 24.38
N LYS A 592 -8.29 13.14 25.08
CA LYS A 592 -8.30 13.17 26.55
C LYS A 592 -8.30 11.77 27.17
N GLN A 593 -8.68 10.72 26.44
CA GLN A 593 -8.61 9.33 26.92
C GLN A 593 -7.19 8.75 26.77
N ILE A 594 -6.35 9.37 25.94
CA ILE A 594 -4.99 8.91 25.65
C ILE A 594 -3.96 9.72 26.45
N PHE A 595 -4.04 11.05 26.38
CA PHE A 595 -3.05 11.95 27.00
C PHE A 595 -3.55 12.69 28.24
N GLY A 596 -4.87 12.82 28.42
CA GLY A 596 -5.43 13.77 29.36
C GLY A 596 -5.17 13.47 30.84
N GLY A 597 -4.94 12.21 31.22
CA GLY A 597 -4.61 11.82 32.60
C GLY A 597 -3.17 12.14 33.04
N ARG A 598 -2.36 12.72 32.16
CA ARG A 598 -0.97 13.08 32.44
C ARG A 598 -0.88 14.39 33.22
N GLN A 599 0.16 14.53 34.05
CA GLN A 599 0.34 15.70 34.91
C GLN A 599 0.78 16.95 34.16
N ASP A 600 1.44 16.77 33.02
CA ASP A 600 1.98 17.84 32.18
C ASP A 600 1.00 18.29 31.08
N VAL A 601 -0.23 17.75 31.06
CA VAL A 601 -1.23 18.03 30.02
C VAL A 601 -2.45 18.74 30.63
N HIS A 602 -2.76 19.93 30.13
CA HIS A 602 -4.01 20.63 30.47
C HIS A 602 -5.15 20.13 29.61
N VAL A 603 -6.34 19.96 30.20
CA VAL A 603 -7.56 19.54 29.50
C VAL A 603 -8.65 20.57 29.72
N PHE A 604 -9.07 21.22 28.64
CA PHE A 604 -10.19 22.14 28.63
C PHE A 604 -11.31 21.59 27.76
N GLY A 605 -12.55 21.87 28.14
CA GLY A 605 -13.72 21.44 27.40
C GLY A 605 -14.88 22.40 27.51
N THR A 606 -16.06 21.92 27.13
CA THR A 606 -17.25 22.77 26.95
C THR A 606 -18.34 22.49 27.97
N ASN A 607 -18.12 21.51 28.85
CA ASN A 607 -19.06 21.11 29.88
C ASN A 607 -18.33 20.92 31.22
N PRO A 608 -18.66 21.71 32.26
CA PRO A 608 -17.95 21.71 33.53
C PRO A 608 -18.06 20.38 34.29
N LYS A 609 -18.99 19.51 33.90
CA LYS A 609 -19.11 18.15 34.47
C LYS A 609 -18.00 17.21 34.04
N HIS A 610 -17.37 17.49 32.89
CA HIS A 610 -16.45 16.56 32.23
C HIS A 610 -15.02 17.12 32.10
N ALA A 611 -14.84 18.43 32.11
CA ALA A 611 -13.55 19.11 32.09
C ALA A 611 -13.73 20.58 32.53
N PRO A 612 -12.67 21.26 32.99
CA PRO A 612 -12.64 22.72 33.12
C PRO A 612 -13.11 23.40 31.84
N LEU A 613 -13.86 24.50 31.96
CA LEU A 613 -14.37 25.23 30.80
C LEU A 613 -13.25 25.94 30.05
N LEU A 614 -13.25 25.84 28.73
CA LEU A 614 -12.45 26.69 27.83
C LEU A 614 -12.98 28.12 27.90
N LYS A 615 -12.44 28.91 28.84
CA LYS A 615 -12.76 30.33 28.97
C LYS A 615 -11.80 31.16 28.13
N ILE A 616 -12.30 31.85 27.11
CA ILE A 616 -11.52 32.68 26.19
C ILE A 616 -12.26 33.98 25.87
N ASN A 617 -11.57 35.11 25.79
CA ASN A 617 -12.16 36.34 25.28
C ASN A 617 -11.69 36.60 23.83
N PRO A 618 -12.58 36.63 22.82
CA PRO A 618 -12.19 36.90 21.44
C PRO A 618 -11.70 38.34 21.21
N PHE A 619 -12.01 39.28 22.11
CA PHE A 619 -11.61 40.70 22.01
C PHE A 619 -10.32 41.02 22.78
N ARG A 620 -9.62 40.02 23.32
CA ARG A 620 -8.34 40.25 23.99
C ARG A 620 -7.20 39.91 23.06
N PHE A 621 -6.21 40.79 23.01
CA PHE A 621 -4.99 40.67 22.21
C PHE A 621 -3.74 41.00 23.04
N PRO A 622 -2.55 40.49 22.65
CA PRO A 622 -1.27 40.84 23.30
C PRO A 622 -0.87 42.31 23.12
N GLU A 623 -0.07 42.87 24.04
CA GLU A 623 0.32 44.30 24.02
C GLU A 623 1.03 44.75 22.73
N ASP A 624 1.79 43.86 22.09
CA ASP A 624 2.52 44.17 20.85
C ASP A 624 1.62 44.14 19.59
N ILE A 625 0.35 43.74 19.71
CA ILE A 625 -0.61 43.72 18.60
C ILE A 625 -1.46 45.00 18.63
N HIS A 626 -1.56 45.66 17.49
CA HIS A 626 -2.41 46.83 17.35
C HIS A 626 -3.90 46.42 17.30
N VAL A 627 -4.76 47.15 18.02
CA VAL A 627 -6.20 46.85 18.14
C VAL A 627 -6.90 46.69 16.77
N LEU A 628 -6.62 47.58 15.81
CA LEU A 628 -7.19 47.48 14.46
C LEU A 628 -6.75 46.22 13.70
N GLU A 629 -5.51 45.75 13.88
CA GLU A 629 -5.06 44.49 13.26
C GLU A 629 -5.81 43.29 13.83
N HIS A 630 -6.01 43.29 15.16
CA HIS A 630 -6.78 42.27 15.84
C HIS A 630 -8.24 42.26 15.38
N ILE A 631 -8.87 43.44 15.25
CA ILE A 631 -10.24 43.57 14.74
C ILE A 631 -10.36 43.00 13.32
N ASP A 632 -9.40 43.30 12.42
CA ASP A 632 -9.42 42.78 11.06
C ASP A 632 -9.31 41.24 11.03
N ARG A 633 -8.39 40.65 11.80
CA ARG A 633 -8.27 39.18 11.94
C ARG A 633 -9.54 38.56 12.51
N LEU A 634 -10.15 39.17 13.52
CA LEU A 634 -11.38 38.69 14.12
C LEU A 634 -12.54 38.68 13.12
N ILE A 635 -12.65 39.72 12.28
CA ILE A 635 -13.65 39.80 11.19
C ILE A 635 -13.40 38.71 10.14
N GLU A 636 -12.15 38.42 9.80
CA GLU A 636 -11.80 37.32 8.89
C GLU A 636 -12.24 35.96 9.43
N ILE A 637 -12.03 35.70 10.73
CA ILE A 637 -12.52 34.48 11.39
C ILE A 637 -14.05 34.40 11.30
N PHE A 638 -14.78 35.49 11.58
CA PHE A 638 -16.23 35.49 11.45
C PHE A 638 -16.68 35.24 10.00
N ASN A 639 -15.99 35.78 8.99
CA ASN A 639 -16.30 35.57 7.57
C ASN A 639 -16.03 34.14 7.10
N ALA A 640 -14.99 33.49 7.63
CA ALA A 640 -14.73 32.07 7.36
C ALA A 640 -15.82 31.17 7.97
N CYS A 641 -16.28 31.49 9.19
CA CYS A 641 -17.21 30.66 9.96
C CYS A 641 -18.68 30.87 9.54
N TRP A 642 -19.09 32.11 9.26
CA TRP A 642 -20.47 32.46 8.93
C TRP A 642 -20.63 32.82 7.45
N PRO A 643 -21.70 32.34 6.78
CA PRO A 643 -22.06 32.88 5.48
C PRO A 643 -22.57 34.32 5.69
N MET A 644 -21.71 35.28 5.35
CA MET A 644 -22.02 36.71 5.32
C MET A 644 -22.23 37.17 3.87
N TYR A 645 -23.16 38.09 3.66
CA TYR A 645 -23.48 38.65 2.35
C TYR A 645 -23.61 40.17 2.43
N ALA A 646 -23.53 40.82 1.26
CA ALA A 646 -23.65 42.27 1.12
C ALA A 646 -22.70 43.03 2.07
N ALA A 647 -23.24 43.92 2.91
CA ALA A 647 -22.47 44.79 3.80
C ALA A 647 -22.36 44.28 5.25
N MET A 648 -22.80 43.04 5.55
CA MET A 648 -22.72 42.49 6.90
C MET A 648 -21.32 42.55 7.54
N PRO A 649 -20.22 42.23 6.83
CA PRO A 649 -18.89 42.27 7.45
C PRO A 649 -18.48 43.69 7.85
N ALA A 650 -18.84 44.70 7.04
CA ALA A 650 -18.54 46.10 7.34
C ALA A 650 -19.32 46.61 8.55
N VAL A 651 -20.60 46.25 8.65
CA VAL A 651 -21.45 46.57 9.81
C VAL A 651 -20.92 45.88 11.08
N LEU A 652 -20.49 44.62 10.99
CA LEU A 652 -19.89 43.92 12.12
C LEU A 652 -18.59 44.59 12.56
N LYS A 653 -17.73 44.99 11.61
CA LYS A 653 -16.48 45.71 11.90
C LYS A 653 -16.73 47.03 12.63
N GLU A 654 -17.62 47.86 12.10
CA GLU A 654 -18.00 49.15 12.74
C GLU A 654 -18.55 48.94 14.15
N ALA A 655 -19.37 47.90 14.36
CA ALA A 655 -19.87 47.57 15.69
C ALA A 655 -18.77 47.13 16.65
N ILE A 656 -17.78 46.34 16.20
CA ILE A 656 -16.65 45.94 17.03
C ILE A 656 -15.78 47.15 17.38
N GLU A 657 -15.48 48.02 16.43
CA GLU A 657 -14.72 49.26 16.66
C GLU A 657 -15.39 50.13 17.74
N ARG A 658 -16.70 50.36 17.62
CA ARG A 658 -17.46 51.14 18.60
C ARG A 658 -17.50 50.48 19.99
N VAL A 659 -17.56 49.15 20.04
CA VAL A 659 -17.49 48.38 21.29
C VAL A 659 -16.16 48.59 22.03
N TYR A 660 -15.05 48.71 21.30
CA TYR A 660 -13.75 49.06 21.89
C TYR A 660 -13.71 50.50 22.40
N GLU A 661 -14.19 51.46 21.61
CA GLU A 661 -14.25 52.88 21.99
C GLU A 661 -15.08 53.09 23.27
N GLU A 662 -16.25 52.45 23.37
CA GLU A 662 -17.10 52.52 24.58
C GLU A 662 -16.48 51.85 25.81
N ASN A 663 -15.52 50.94 25.62
CA ASN A 663 -14.73 50.34 26.69
C ASN A 663 -13.42 51.11 26.98
N GLY A 664 -13.24 52.32 26.42
CA GLY A 664 -12.12 53.21 26.75
C GLY A 664 -10.86 52.98 25.93
N TRP A 665 -10.95 52.33 24.77
CA TRP A 665 -9.83 52.19 23.85
C TRP A 665 -9.76 53.34 22.85
N ASP A 666 -8.56 53.89 22.67
CA ASP A 666 -8.22 54.75 21.53
C ASP A 666 -7.71 53.87 20.39
N LEU A 667 -8.50 53.75 19.33
CA LEU A 667 -8.19 52.90 18.18
C LEU A 667 -7.03 53.42 17.33
N GLU A 668 -6.76 54.73 17.33
CA GLU A 668 -5.70 55.32 16.50
C GLU A 668 -4.31 55.10 17.12
N ASN A 669 -4.22 55.19 18.45
CA ASN A 669 -2.97 54.99 19.19
C ASN A 669 -2.84 53.57 19.77
N SER A 670 -3.89 52.75 19.71
CA SER A 670 -3.96 51.41 20.30
C SER A 670 -3.63 51.37 21.80
N ILE A 671 -4.11 52.38 22.54
CA ILE A 671 -3.92 52.50 23.99
C ILE A 671 -5.28 52.52 24.71
N HIS A 672 -5.30 51.97 25.92
CA HIS A 672 -6.43 52.11 26.82
C HIS A 672 -6.30 53.40 27.65
N LEU A 673 -7.40 54.14 27.83
CA LEU A 673 -7.40 55.44 28.50
C LEU A 673 -7.22 55.36 30.02
N GLU A 674 -7.43 54.19 30.63
CA GLU A 674 -7.17 53.91 32.06
C GLU A 674 -6.00 52.95 32.26
N ASP A 675 -5.38 52.99 33.45
CA ASP A 675 -4.22 52.14 33.82
C ASP A 675 -4.52 50.62 33.81
N VAL A 676 -5.80 50.22 33.94
CA VAL A 676 -6.23 48.82 33.86
C VAL A 676 -7.04 48.64 32.60
N SER A 677 -6.46 47.98 31.60
CA SER A 677 -7.12 47.72 30.32
C SER A 677 -8.34 46.82 30.49
N LYS A 678 -9.53 47.36 30.22
CA LYS A 678 -10.76 46.59 30.17
C LYS A 678 -11.05 46.20 28.72
N PHE A 679 -11.09 44.91 28.45
CA PHE A 679 -11.39 44.41 27.12
C PHE A 679 -12.89 44.22 26.93
N PRO A 680 -13.41 44.42 25.70
CA PRO A 680 -14.81 44.17 25.44
C PRO A 680 -15.21 42.69 25.53
N THR A 681 -16.52 42.45 25.54
CA THR A 681 -17.13 41.12 25.54
C THR A 681 -18.16 40.98 24.43
N LEU A 682 -18.56 39.74 24.13
CA LEU A 682 -19.65 39.50 23.17
C LEU A 682 -20.97 40.09 23.64
N GLN A 683 -21.16 40.29 24.94
CA GLN A 683 -22.36 40.90 25.49
C GLN A 683 -22.43 42.40 25.17
N ASP A 684 -21.28 43.08 25.13
CA ASP A 684 -21.18 44.48 24.70
C ASP A 684 -21.52 44.58 23.20
N LEU A 685 -20.98 43.68 22.37
CA LEU A 685 -21.30 43.63 20.95
C LEU A 685 -22.79 43.39 20.68
N VAL A 686 -23.46 42.50 21.43
CA VAL A 686 -24.92 42.28 21.27
C VAL A 686 -25.73 43.55 21.58
N THR A 687 -25.21 44.41 22.46
CA THR A 687 -25.89 45.64 22.87
C THR A 687 -25.74 46.74 21.83
N ILE A 688 -24.53 46.90 21.27
CA ILE A 688 -24.20 47.99 20.32
C ILE A 688 -24.60 47.67 18.88
N LEU A 689 -24.54 46.39 18.48
CA LEU A 689 -24.78 45.98 17.10
C LEU A 689 -26.15 46.40 16.52
N PRO A 690 -27.29 46.31 17.24
CA PRO A 690 -28.58 46.82 16.76
C PRO A 690 -28.55 48.32 16.45
N ASP A 691 -27.89 49.12 17.29
CA ASP A 691 -27.83 50.58 17.15
C ASP A 691 -27.05 50.97 15.90
N VAL A 692 -25.89 50.32 15.65
CA VAL A 692 -25.11 50.49 14.42
C VAL A 692 -25.92 50.14 13.18
N ILE A 693 -26.71 49.07 13.21
CA ILE A 693 -27.59 48.70 12.09
C ILE A 693 -28.68 49.77 11.88
N HIS A 694 -29.26 50.31 12.95
CA HIS A 694 -30.31 51.33 12.85
C HIS A 694 -29.79 52.67 12.30
N GLU A 695 -28.58 53.07 12.69
CA GLU A 695 -27.90 54.29 12.23
C GLU A 695 -27.42 54.19 10.78
N SER A 696 -27.18 52.98 10.28
CA SER A 696 -26.71 52.76 8.91
C SER A 696 -27.67 53.31 7.84
N GLY A 697 -27.11 53.74 6.70
CA GLY A 697 -27.87 54.29 5.56
C GLY A 697 -28.63 53.26 4.70
N TYR A 698 -28.83 52.03 5.18
CA TYR A 698 -29.47 50.95 4.43
C TYR A 698 -31.00 51.00 4.48
N SER A 699 -31.68 50.29 3.57
CA SER A 699 -33.15 50.18 3.59
C SER A 699 -33.64 49.39 4.82
N GLU A 700 -34.87 49.65 5.26
CA GLU A 700 -35.48 48.97 6.43
C GLU A 700 -35.53 47.44 6.26
N GLU A 701 -35.71 46.95 5.02
CA GLU A 701 -35.66 45.52 4.72
C GLU A 701 -34.27 44.93 4.97
N VAL A 702 -33.21 45.61 4.52
CA VAL A 702 -31.82 45.18 4.74
C VAL A 702 -31.47 45.22 6.22
N LYS A 703 -31.87 46.29 6.94
CA LYS A 703 -31.70 46.40 8.39
C LYS A 703 -32.39 45.26 9.13
N SER A 704 -33.65 44.97 8.80
CA SER A 704 -34.40 43.87 9.39
C SER A 704 -33.74 42.51 9.14
N ASN A 705 -33.26 42.28 7.92
CA ASN A 705 -32.51 41.06 7.57
C ASN A 705 -31.18 40.94 8.35
N TYR A 706 -30.45 42.05 8.54
CA TYR A 706 -29.21 42.07 9.31
C TYR A 706 -29.45 41.82 10.79
N ILE A 707 -30.49 42.40 11.38
CA ILE A 707 -30.89 42.11 12.76
C ILE A 707 -31.26 40.63 12.89
N GLY A 708 -32.10 40.11 11.98
CA GLY A 708 -32.52 38.71 11.99
C GLY A 708 -31.34 37.73 11.89
N ALA A 709 -30.35 38.02 11.04
CA ALA A 709 -29.23 37.12 10.78
C ALA A 709 -28.03 37.31 11.73
N LEU A 710 -27.53 38.53 11.90
CA LEU A 710 -26.28 38.81 12.62
C LEU A 710 -26.51 38.92 14.13
N VAL A 711 -27.48 39.74 14.56
CA VAL A 711 -27.77 39.93 16.00
C VAL A 711 -28.19 38.61 16.66
N THR A 712 -29.02 37.80 15.98
CA THR A 712 -29.42 36.48 16.49
C THR A 712 -28.23 35.54 16.66
N ARG A 713 -27.27 35.54 15.71
CA ARG A 713 -26.05 34.72 15.78
C ARG A 713 -25.17 35.15 16.95
N VAL A 714 -24.83 36.43 17.07
CA VAL A 714 -24.00 36.94 18.18
C VAL A 714 -24.69 36.69 19.52
N LYS A 715 -26.00 36.96 19.63
CA LYS A 715 -26.79 36.67 20.83
C LYS A 715 -26.82 35.19 21.19
N SER A 716 -26.74 34.28 20.22
CA SER A 716 -26.64 32.84 20.53
C SER A 716 -25.34 32.48 21.23
N LEU A 717 -24.26 33.24 21.01
CA LEU A 717 -22.96 33.04 21.64
C LEU A 717 -22.90 33.54 23.08
N THR A 718 -23.76 34.49 23.47
CA THR A 718 -23.81 35.04 24.84
C THR A 718 -24.71 34.23 25.78
N ASN A 719 -25.41 33.22 25.27
CA ASN A 719 -26.38 32.44 26.04
C ASN A 719 -25.85 31.04 26.43
N GLY A 720 -26.39 30.49 27.52
CA GLY A 720 -26.18 29.09 27.89
C GLY A 720 -24.74 28.75 28.29
N LEU A 721 -24.24 27.60 27.81
CA LEU A 721 -22.85 27.18 28.02
C LEU A 721 -21.88 27.99 27.16
N THR A 722 -22.27 28.35 25.93
CA THR A 722 -21.43 29.14 25.00
C THR A 722 -21.06 30.50 25.60
N GLY A 723 -22.02 31.17 26.25
CA GLY A 723 -21.75 32.43 26.96
C GLY A 723 -20.81 32.29 28.16
N LYS A 724 -20.63 31.07 28.70
CA LYS A 724 -19.62 30.81 29.74
C LYS A 724 -18.23 30.51 29.17
N LEU A 725 -18.15 30.12 27.89
CA LEU A 725 -16.87 29.93 27.20
C LEU A 725 -16.30 31.30 26.81
N PHE A 726 -17.15 32.19 26.29
CA PHE A 726 -16.76 33.56 25.96
C PHE A 726 -16.91 34.47 27.18
N SER A 727 -15.87 34.53 28.01
CA SER A 727 -15.88 35.30 29.26
C SER A 727 -14.60 36.11 29.45
N ASP A 728 -14.68 37.17 30.25
CA ASP A 728 -13.54 38.02 30.57
C ASP A 728 -12.50 37.34 31.50
N GLU A 729 -12.93 36.36 32.31
CA GLU A 729 -12.04 35.47 33.08
C GLU A 729 -11.42 34.38 32.20
N GLU A 730 -10.51 34.74 31.30
CA GLU A 730 -9.91 33.80 30.36
C GLU A 730 -8.73 32.98 30.92
N ILE A 731 -8.41 31.89 30.22
CA ILE A 731 -7.24 31.05 30.44
C ILE A 731 -5.99 31.79 29.90
N PRO A 732 -4.85 31.80 30.63
CA PRO A 732 -3.62 32.39 30.14
C PRO A 732 -3.10 31.74 28.84
N ASN A 733 -2.64 32.55 27.88
CA ASN A 733 -2.09 32.06 26.61
C ASN A 733 -0.94 31.05 26.80
N HIS A 734 -0.08 31.26 27.79
CA HIS A 734 1.04 30.35 28.09
C HIS A 734 0.58 28.90 28.33
N GLN A 735 -0.54 28.71 29.05
CA GLN A 735 -1.09 27.37 29.32
C GLN A 735 -1.70 26.72 28.07
N LEU A 736 -2.21 27.52 27.14
CA LEU A 736 -2.85 27.02 25.91
C LEU A 736 -1.83 26.74 24.80
N PHE A 737 -0.80 27.56 24.69
CA PHE A 737 0.05 27.62 23.52
C PHE A 737 1.50 27.22 23.78
N ASP A 738 2.00 27.21 25.03
CA ASP A 738 3.39 26.84 25.29
C ASP A 738 3.53 25.51 26.07
N GLU A 739 2.48 25.12 26.81
CA GLU A 739 2.38 23.84 27.52
C GLU A 739 1.54 22.81 26.73
N ASN A 740 1.63 21.52 27.08
CA ASN A 740 0.79 20.51 26.43
C ASN A 740 -0.68 20.71 26.79
N CYS A 741 -1.54 20.92 25.79
CA CYS A 741 -2.93 21.29 25.98
C CYS A 741 -3.88 20.50 25.07
N LEU A 742 -5.01 20.07 25.63
CA LEU A 742 -6.12 19.43 24.92
C LEU A 742 -7.37 20.28 25.05
N VAL A 743 -7.95 20.69 23.92
CA VAL A 743 -9.20 21.43 23.84
C VAL A 743 -10.28 20.53 23.23
N ASP A 744 -11.18 20.04 24.07
CA ASP A 744 -12.29 19.16 23.69
C ASP A 744 -13.58 19.93 23.39
N LEU A 745 -13.88 20.06 22.10
CA LEU A 745 -15.08 20.71 21.56
C LEU A 745 -16.16 19.69 21.13
N SER A 746 -15.97 18.39 21.39
CA SER A 746 -16.85 17.29 20.93
C SER A 746 -18.32 17.43 21.35
N ARG A 747 -18.60 18.11 22.47
CA ARG A 747 -19.95 18.28 23.03
C ARG A 747 -20.71 19.48 22.47
N ILE A 748 -20.09 20.30 21.62
CA ILE A 748 -20.79 21.38 20.93
C ILE A 748 -21.63 20.80 19.80
N GLY A 749 -22.90 21.19 19.70
CA GLY A 749 -23.79 20.71 18.65
C GLY A 749 -23.64 21.47 17.33
N SER A 750 -23.49 22.80 17.38
CA SER A 750 -23.41 23.65 16.19
C SER A 750 -22.02 23.58 15.54
N SER A 751 -21.97 23.21 14.26
CA SER A 751 -20.74 23.26 13.47
C SER A 751 -20.19 24.68 13.37
N GLU A 752 -21.05 25.70 13.22
CA GLU A 752 -20.63 27.10 13.16
C GLU A 752 -19.93 27.55 14.45
N THR A 753 -20.42 27.10 15.62
CA THR A 753 -19.78 27.40 16.91
C THR A 753 -18.45 26.66 17.06
N LYS A 754 -18.32 25.42 16.56
CA LYS A 754 -17.04 24.71 16.53
C LYS A 754 -16.03 25.44 15.67
N SER A 755 -16.41 25.80 14.43
CA SER A 755 -15.58 26.58 13.50
C SER A 755 -15.11 27.88 14.15
N LEU A 756 -16.01 28.61 14.81
CA LEU A 756 -15.68 29.88 15.45
C LEU A 756 -14.69 29.70 16.61
N LEU A 757 -14.89 28.71 17.48
CA LEU A 757 -13.95 28.43 18.58
C LEU A 757 -12.57 28.00 18.05
N MET A 758 -12.53 27.14 17.03
CA MET A 758 -11.29 26.76 16.35
C MET A 758 -10.59 27.98 15.75
N GLY A 759 -11.35 28.87 15.08
CA GLY A 759 -10.84 30.09 14.47
C GLY A 759 -10.31 31.10 15.49
N ILE A 760 -11.00 31.29 16.63
CA ILE A 760 -10.54 32.17 17.71
C ILE A 760 -9.27 31.62 18.36
N LEU A 761 -9.19 30.30 18.59
CA LEU A 761 -7.98 29.66 19.11
C LEU A 761 -6.81 29.82 18.14
N PHE A 762 -7.06 29.62 16.84
CA PHE A 762 -6.06 29.85 15.79
C PHE A 762 -5.57 31.30 15.79
N MET A 763 -6.48 32.29 15.78
CA MET A 763 -6.13 33.70 15.79
C MET A 763 -5.29 34.07 17.02
N ARG A 764 -5.69 33.62 18.21
CA ARG A 764 -4.94 33.88 19.44
C ARG A 764 -3.57 33.21 19.44
N LEU A 765 -3.47 31.99 18.93
CA LEU A 765 -2.19 31.30 18.76
C LEU A 765 -1.30 32.08 17.79
N GLN A 766 -1.85 32.57 16.68
CA GLN A 766 -1.14 33.37 15.70
C GLN A 766 -0.57 34.65 16.33
N GLU A 767 -1.39 35.42 17.04
CA GLU A 767 -0.99 36.64 17.72
C GLU A 767 0.07 36.35 18.79
N HIS A 768 -0.12 35.31 19.61
CA HIS A 768 0.85 34.88 20.64
C HIS A 768 2.23 34.56 20.03
N ARG A 769 2.25 33.79 18.93
CA ARG A 769 3.50 33.43 18.24
C ARG A 769 4.18 34.60 17.55
N MET A 770 3.43 35.59 17.08
CA MET A 770 3.99 36.81 16.49
C MET A 770 4.74 37.66 17.52
N CYS A 771 4.26 37.74 18.76
CA CYS A 771 4.89 38.49 19.85
C CYS A 771 6.13 37.77 20.41
N ASP A 772 6.06 36.44 20.58
CA ASP A 772 7.15 35.64 21.15
C ASP A 772 8.34 35.42 20.19
N ALA A 773 8.23 35.90 18.95
CA ALA A 773 9.21 35.64 17.90
C ALA A 773 10.54 36.39 18.12
N MET A 774 11.53 35.74 18.73
CA MET A 774 12.91 36.25 18.83
C MET A 774 13.73 36.19 17.51
N GLY A 775 13.09 35.93 16.36
CA GLY A 775 13.75 35.83 15.05
C GLY A 775 12.92 35.05 14.00
N MET A 776 13.30 35.18 12.72
CA MET A 776 12.66 34.46 11.59
C MET A 776 13.25 33.05 11.38
N ASN A 777 12.45 32.11 10.86
CA ASN A 777 12.83 30.73 10.52
C ASN A 777 13.33 29.92 11.72
N GLN A 778 12.57 29.93 12.81
CA GLN A 778 12.88 29.14 14.00
C GLN A 778 12.71 27.64 13.73
N LYS A 779 13.48 26.81 14.46
CA LYS A 779 13.24 25.36 14.51
C LYS A 779 11.86 25.07 15.10
N LEU A 780 11.33 23.88 14.85
CA LEU A 780 10.07 23.44 15.44
C LEU A 780 10.13 23.55 16.97
N LYS A 781 9.13 24.19 17.57
CA LYS A 781 8.98 24.38 19.02
C LYS A 781 7.68 23.82 19.55
N HIS A 782 6.61 23.91 18.76
CA HIS A 782 5.28 23.53 19.16
C HIS A 782 4.49 22.97 17.97
N ILE A 783 3.56 22.05 18.25
CA ILE A 783 2.66 21.47 17.25
C ILE A 783 1.20 21.71 17.63
N THR A 784 0.42 22.28 16.71
CA THR A 784 -1.04 22.34 16.81
C THR A 784 -1.70 21.28 15.93
N VAL A 785 -2.53 20.42 16.53
CA VAL A 785 -3.36 19.45 15.84
C VAL A 785 -4.76 20.02 15.64
N LEU A 786 -5.17 20.15 14.37
CA LEU A 786 -6.52 20.51 13.96
C LEU A 786 -7.23 19.26 13.44
N GLU A 787 -8.03 18.62 14.29
CA GLU A 787 -8.91 17.50 13.89
C GLU A 787 -10.18 18.02 13.21
N GLU A 788 -10.67 17.26 12.21
CA GLU A 788 -11.80 17.64 11.36
C GLU A 788 -11.69 19.09 10.87
N ALA A 789 -10.51 19.40 10.32
CA ALA A 789 -10.12 20.73 9.91
C ALA A 789 -11.08 21.37 8.88
N HIS A 790 -11.89 20.58 8.18
CA HIS A 790 -12.95 21.09 7.29
C HIS A 790 -13.97 21.99 8.02
N HIS A 791 -14.07 21.92 9.35
CA HIS A 791 -14.87 22.89 10.09
C HIS A 791 -14.37 24.32 9.92
N LEU A 792 -13.05 24.55 9.90
CA LEU A 792 -12.45 25.88 9.74
C LEU A 792 -12.01 26.15 8.29
N LEU A 793 -11.46 25.14 7.62
CA LEU A 793 -10.77 25.25 6.33
C LEU A 793 -11.57 24.63 5.17
N ARG A 794 -12.91 24.81 5.19
CA ARG A 794 -13.80 24.21 4.19
C ARG A 794 -13.57 24.72 2.77
N LYS A 795 -13.73 23.82 1.81
CA LYS A 795 -13.88 24.15 0.40
C LYS A 795 -15.16 24.94 0.18
N THR A 796 -15.06 26.05 -0.54
CA THR A 796 -16.23 26.82 -1.00
C THR A 796 -16.41 26.61 -2.50
N SER A 797 -17.66 26.49 -2.97
CA SER A 797 -17.95 26.27 -4.39
C SER A 797 -17.54 27.50 -5.22
N GLY A 798 -16.74 27.29 -6.27
CA GLY A 798 -16.38 28.31 -7.25
C GLY A 798 -17.50 28.68 -8.24
N GLU A 799 -18.67 28.04 -8.18
CA GLU A 799 -19.83 28.36 -9.02
C GLU A 799 -20.53 29.62 -8.49
N GLN A 800 -20.23 30.75 -9.13
CA GLN A 800 -20.85 32.04 -8.84
C GLN A 800 -22.24 32.17 -9.49
N SER A 801 -23.19 32.73 -8.74
CA SER A 801 -24.18 33.68 -9.28
C SER A 801 -23.49 35.04 -9.50
N GLN A 802 -23.74 35.69 -10.63
CA GLN A 802 -23.08 36.93 -11.12
C GLN A 802 -23.09 38.16 -10.18
N GLU A 803 -23.63 38.10 -8.95
CA GLU A 803 -23.82 39.26 -8.07
C GLU A 803 -23.09 39.20 -6.70
N GLY A 804 -22.17 38.24 -6.45
CA GLY A 804 -21.43 38.21 -5.17
C GLY A 804 -19.99 37.68 -5.24
N ALA A 805 -19.05 38.39 -4.61
CA ALA A 805 -17.71 37.89 -4.34
C ALA A 805 -17.75 36.77 -3.27
N ASN A 806 -17.02 35.67 -3.47
CA ASN A 806 -16.93 34.57 -2.50
C ASN A 806 -16.04 34.97 -1.29
N LEU A 807 -16.59 35.80 -0.41
CA LEU A 807 -15.90 36.34 0.78
C LEU A 807 -15.42 35.22 1.72
N GLN A 808 -16.22 34.15 1.85
CA GLN A 808 -15.89 33.02 2.70
C GLN A 808 -14.69 32.23 2.17
N GLY A 809 -14.67 31.93 0.87
CA GLY A 809 -13.54 31.25 0.24
C GLY A 809 -12.25 32.05 0.38
N LYS A 810 -12.32 33.38 0.16
CA LYS A 810 -11.18 34.27 0.37
C LYS A 810 -10.70 34.26 1.82
N SER A 811 -11.61 34.26 2.80
CA SER A 811 -11.25 34.22 4.22
C SER A 811 -10.58 32.89 4.59
N VAL A 812 -11.05 31.76 4.05
CA VAL A 812 -10.40 30.44 4.23
C VAL A 812 -9.00 30.40 3.61
N GLU A 813 -8.83 30.99 2.41
CA GLU A 813 -7.52 31.11 1.77
C GLU A 813 -6.56 31.96 2.62
N MET A 814 -7.03 33.06 3.19
CA MET A 814 -6.23 33.91 4.09
C MET A 814 -5.79 33.17 5.35
N ILE A 815 -6.70 32.41 6.00
CA ILE A 815 -6.34 31.55 7.14
C ILE A 815 -5.29 30.51 6.73
N THR A 816 -5.43 29.91 5.54
CA THR A 816 -4.48 28.91 5.05
C THR A 816 -3.09 29.50 4.78
N ASN A 817 -3.04 30.73 4.26
CA ASN A 817 -1.78 31.45 4.09
C ASN A 817 -1.17 31.84 5.44
N ALA A 818 -1.98 32.27 6.41
CA ALA A 818 -1.53 32.55 7.76
C ALA A 818 -0.93 31.30 8.42
N ILE A 819 -1.56 30.13 8.29
CA ILE A 819 -0.96 28.84 8.72
C ILE A 819 0.43 28.65 8.11
N ALA A 820 0.57 28.87 6.80
CA ALA A 820 1.85 28.73 6.09
C ALA A 820 2.92 29.71 6.57
N GLU A 821 2.55 30.89 7.08
CA GLU A 821 3.47 31.88 7.66
C GLU A 821 3.93 31.49 9.07
N MET A 822 3.08 30.81 9.84
CA MET A 822 3.39 30.40 11.23
C MET A 822 4.57 29.43 11.33
N ARG A 823 4.95 28.77 10.23
CA ARG A 823 6.20 27.99 10.14
C ARG A 823 7.43 28.80 10.57
N THR A 824 7.44 30.12 10.32
CA THR A 824 8.58 30.99 10.61
C THR A 824 8.81 31.17 12.12
N TYR A 825 7.76 30.99 12.92
CA TYR A 825 7.76 31.07 14.38
C TYR A 825 8.03 29.72 15.06
N GLY A 826 8.28 28.65 14.29
CA GLY A 826 8.49 27.30 14.83
C GLY A 826 7.20 26.58 15.20
N GLU A 827 6.05 27.01 14.68
CA GLU A 827 4.75 26.37 14.85
C GLU A 827 4.47 25.38 13.71
N GLY A 828 4.37 24.09 14.05
CA GLY A 828 3.94 23.05 13.11
C GLY A 828 2.43 22.80 13.22
N PHE A 829 1.75 22.60 12.10
CA PHE A 829 0.34 22.21 12.11
C PHE A 829 0.19 20.77 11.64
N ILE A 830 -0.55 19.96 12.39
CA ILE A 830 -1.06 18.66 11.93
C ILE A 830 -2.53 18.85 11.60
N ILE A 831 -2.85 18.84 10.30
CA ILE A 831 -4.20 19.01 9.78
C ILE A 831 -4.74 17.61 9.50
N ALA A 832 -5.73 17.18 10.28
CA ALA A 832 -6.26 15.82 10.24
C ALA A 832 -7.73 15.82 9.78
N ASP A 833 -8.03 15.16 8.66
CA ASP A 833 -9.39 15.12 8.11
C ASP A 833 -9.71 13.78 7.43
N GLN A 834 -10.98 13.37 7.49
CA GLN A 834 -11.43 12.10 6.90
C GLN A 834 -11.73 12.22 5.41
N SER A 835 -12.09 13.41 4.93
CA SER A 835 -12.53 13.65 3.56
C SER A 835 -11.79 14.86 2.98
N PRO A 836 -10.65 14.63 2.30
CA PRO A 836 -9.83 15.68 1.68
C PRO A 836 -10.64 16.65 0.81
N ASN A 837 -11.64 16.15 0.05
CA ASN A 837 -12.47 16.99 -0.81
C ASN A 837 -13.29 18.06 -0.09
N LEU A 838 -13.52 17.93 1.22
CA LEU A 838 -14.20 18.96 2.02
C LEU A 838 -13.27 20.12 2.39
N LEU A 839 -11.96 19.93 2.28
CA LEU A 839 -10.96 20.95 2.55
C LEU A 839 -10.66 21.78 1.31
N ASP A 840 -10.25 23.03 1.55
CA ASP A 840 -9.69 23.84 0.47
C ASP A 840 -8.39 23.21 -0.07
N ALA A 841 -8.24 23.17 -1.40
CA ALA A 841 -7.09 22.53 -2.05
C ALA A 841 -5.75 23.20 -1.68
N SER A 842 -5.76 24.48 -1.29
CA SER A 842 -4.56 25.18 -0.82
C SER A 842 -4.00 24.57 0.47
N VAL A 843 -4.86 24.03 1.34
CA VAL A 843 -4.45 23.38 2.60
C VAL A 843 -3.62 22.13 2.31
N ILE A 844 -4.13 21.27 1.44
CA ILE A 844 -3.46 20.02 1.07
C ILE A 844 -2.12 20.33 0.37
N ARG A 845 -2.12 21.30 -0.54
CA ARG A 845 -0.92 21.69 -1.31
C ARG A 845 0.17 22.36 -0.45
N ASN A 846 -0.21 23.19 0.52
CA ASN A 846 0.73 23.97 1.32
C ASN A 846 1.37 23.16 2.46
N THR A 847 0.83 21.98 2.78
CA THR A 847 1.46 21.07 3.74
C THR A 847 2.64 20.33 3.12
N ASN A 848 3.74 20.25 3.87
CA ASN A 848 4.97 19.61 3.42
C ASN A 848 4.92 18.08 3.56
N THR A 849 4.51 17.61 4.73
CA THR A 849 4.44 16.18 5.04
C THR A 849 3.03 15.67 4.74
N LYS A 850 2.90 14.59 3.96
CA LYS A 850 1.62 13.95 3.64
C LYS A 850 1.62 12.53 4.20
N ILE A 851 0.60 12.20 4.98
CA ILE A 851 0.35 10.85 5.49
C ILE A 851 -1.06 10.43 5.09
N ILE A 852 -1.15 9.58 4.08
CA ILE A 852 -2.41 9.19 3.44
C ILE A 852 -2.69 7.74 3.80
N LEU A 853 -3.64 7.52 4.69
CA LEU A 853 -4.16 6.18 5.01
C LEU A 853 -5.24 5.77 3.99
N ARG A 854 -5.88 4.62 4.22
CA ARG A 854 -6.91 4.10 3.31
C ARG A 854 -8.03 5.12 3.03
N LEU A 855 -8.18 5.49 1.76
CA LEU A 855 -9.26 6.29 1.19
C LEU A 855 -9.99 5.49 0.10
N PRO A 856 -11.23 5.03 0.34
CA PRO A 856 -11.99 4.27 -0.65
C PRO A 856 -12.51 5.12 -1.82
N ASP A 857 -12.73 6.42 -1.61
CA ASP A 857 -13.22 7.32 -2.65
C ASP A 857 -12.11 7.69 -3.64
N ARG A 858 -12.39 7.53 -4.94
CA ARG A 858 -11.40 7.76 -5.99
C ARG A 858 -11.04 9.24 -6.12
N THR A 859 -12.00 10.14 -5.95
CA THR A 859 -11.74 11.58 -6.07
C THR A 859 -10.87 12.08 -4.92
N ASP A 860 -11.14 11.62 -3.68
CA ASP A 860 -10.27 11.88 -2.53
C ASP A 860 -8.85 11.36 -2.80
N GLY A 861 -8.72 10.12 -3.27
CA GLY A 861 -7.43 9.48 -3.58
C GLY A 861 -6.62 10.22 -4.65
N THR A 862 -7.27 10.70 -5.71
CA THR A 862 -6.60 11.46 -6.78
C THR A 862 -6.08 12.82 -6.30
N GLU A 863 -6.88 13.57 -5.53
CA GLU A 863 -6.49 14.89 -5.02
C GLU A 863 -5.25 14.82 -4.12
N VAL A 864 -5.25 13.89 -3.16
CA VAL A 864 -4.12 13.72 -2.24
C VAL A 864 -2.94 13.01 -2.89
N GLY A 865 -3.20 12.09 -3.82
CA GLY A 865 -2.16 11.37 -4.55
C GLY A 865 -1.35 12.30 -5.44
N ALA A 866 -2.01 13.26 -6.11
CA ALA A 866 -1.34 14.29 -6.88
C ALA A 866 -0.44 15.18 -5.99
N ALA A 867 -0.91 15.55 -4.79
CA ALA A 867 -0.14 16.34 -3.83
C ALA A 867 1.05 15.60 -3.20
N ALA A 868 1.06 14.26 -3.25
CA ALA A 868 2.13 13.39 -2.74
C ALA A 868 2.98 12.76 -3.86
N SER A 869 2.88 13.25 -5.10
CA SER A 869 3.64 12.78 -6.26
C SER A 869 3.46 11.28 -6.56
N LEU A 870 2.24 10.76 -6.39
CA LEU A 870 1.91 9.37 -6.70
C LEU A 870 1.60 9.18 -8.19
N ASN A 871 1.91 8.00 -8.71
CA ASN A 871 1.45 7.57 -10.03
C ASN A 871 0.03 6.95 -9.97
N GLU A 872 -0.60 6.73 -11.13
CA GLU A 872 -1.97 6.19 -11.22
C GLU A 872 -2.14 4.83 -10.53
N ASP A 873 -1.16 3.94 -10.61
CA ASP A 873 -1.20 2.63 -9.96
C ASP A 873 -1.13 2.74 -8.43
N GLN A 874 -0.29 3.64 -7.93
CA GLN A 874 -0.17 3.94 -6.50
C GLN A 874 -1.45 4.60 -5.95
N ILE A 875 -2.08 5.49 -6.72
CA ILE A 875 -3.38 6.10 -6.36
C ILE A 875 -4.45 5.01 -6.21
N TYR A 876 -4.50 4.05 -7.13
CA TYR A 876 -5.44 2.92 -7.05
C TYR A 876 -5.18 2.04 -5.81
N GLU A 877 -3.93 1.95 -5.35
CA GLU A 877 -3.55 1.15 -4.20
C GLU A 877 -3.99 1.76 -2.86
N ILE A 878 -4.17 3.09 -2.78
CA ILE A 878 -4.64 3.79 -1.56
C ILE A 878 -5.94 3.16 -1.02
N ALA A 879 -6.89 2.83 -1.90
CA ALA A 879 -8.18 2.26 -1.52
C ALA A 879 -8.07 0.85 -0.90
N LYS A 880 -6.96 0.14 -1.14
CA LYS A 880 -6.72 -1.23 -0.67
C LYS A 880 -5.85 -1.32 0.58
N LEU A 881 -5.29 -0.20 1.04
CA LEU A 881 -4.38 -0.20 2.18
C LEU A 881 -5.01 -0.82 3.43
N ARG A 882 -4.25 -1.67 4.12
CA ARG A 882 -4.67 -2.22 5.41
C ARG A 882 -4.69 -1.12 6.47
N THR A 883 -5.51 -1.30 7.51
CA THR A 883 -5.52 -0.40 8.68
C THR A 883 -4.12 -0.29 9.26
N GLY A 884 -3.69 0.94 9.56
CA GLY A 884 -2.34 1.24 10.07
C GLY A 884 -1.25 1.31 9.00
N VAL A 885 -1.56 1.09 7.72
CA VAL A 885 -0.63 1.39 6.62
C VAL A 885 -1.00 2.70 5.96
N ALA A 886 0.01 3.52 5.72
CA ALA A 886 -0.13 4.83 5.10
C ALA A 886 0.91 5.02 3.99
N VAL A 887 0.54 5.74 2.94
CA VAL A 887 1.51 6.40 2.06
C VAL A 887 2.08 7.58 2.83
N VAL A 888 3.41 7.66 2.89
CA VAL A 888 4.13 8.73 3.57
C VAL A 888 5.05 9.41 2.57
N TYR A 889 4.96 10.74 2.53
CA TYR A 889 5.83 11.58 1.72
C TYR A 889 6.16 12.86 2.48
N GLN A 890 7.40 13.30 2.39
CA GLN A 890 7.86 14.59 2.86
C GLN A 890 8.60 15.26 1.71
N ASN A 891 8.57 16.59 1.59
CA ASN A 891 9.27 17.24 0.47
C ASN A 891 10.76 16.86 0.48
N ASN A 892 11.34 16.85 -0.72
CA ASN A 892 12.70 16.42 -1.02
C ASN A 892 12.94 14.91 -0.94
N TRP A 893 11.93 14.10 -0.55
CA TRP A 893 12.01 12.66 -0.74
C TRP A 893 11.99 12.33 -2.23
N LEU A 894 12.85 11.40 -2.66
CA LEU A 894 12.93 10.98 -4.06
C LEU A 894 11.62 10.33 -4.53
N GLN A 895 10.95 9.60 -3.63
CA GLN A 895 9.73 8.86 -3.90
C GLN A 895 8.91 8.65 -2.62
N PRO A 896 7.58 8.53 -2.74
CA PRO A 896 6.70 8.14 -1.65
C PRO A 896 6.99 6.72 -1.18
N VAL A 897 6.85 6.46 0.13
CA VAL A 897 6.99 5.11 0.70
C VAL A 897 5.68 4.70 1.38
N LEU A 898 5.39 3.40 1.38
CA LEU A 898 4.37 2.87 2.26
C LEU A 898 4.99 2.60 3.63
N CYS A 899 4.31 3.01 4.69
CA CYS A 899 4.73 2.83 6.08
C CYS A 899 3.65 2.05 6.83
N ALA A 900 4.04 0.97 7.50
CA ALA A 900 3.26 0.36 8.57
C ALA A 900 3.52 1.16 9.84
N VAL A 901 2.57 2.03 10.19
CA VAL A 901 2.66 2.93 11.34
C VAL A 901 2.57 2.12 12.63
N ASP A 902 3.48 2.41 13.55
CA ASP A 902 3.48 1.72 14.85
C ASP A 902 2.21 2.05 15.64
N ARG A 903 1.74 1.06 16.40
CA ARG A 903 0.60 1.25 17.29
C ARG A 903 1.03 2.04 18.53
N HIS A 904 0.25 3.04 18.92
CA HIS A 904 0.38 3.68 20.22
C HIS A 904 -0.23 2.77 21.30
N GLU A 905 0.56 2.39 22.30
CA GLU A 905 0.15 1.43 23.34
C GLU A 905 -0.25 2.08 24.68
N GLU A 906 0.20 3.31 24.93
CA GLU A 906 -0.05 4.00 26.19
C GLU A 906 -1.45 4.65 26.20
N SER A 907 -2.12 4.61 27.35
CA SER A 907 -3.41 5.30 27.54
C SER A 907 -3.51 5.79 28.97
N ASN A 908 -3.57 7.11 29.11
CA ASN A 908 -3.75 7.82 30.37
C ASN A 908 -5.07 8.59 30.30
N PRO A 909 -6.20 7.97 30.66
CA PRO A 909 -7.50 8.60 30.52
C PRO A 909 -7.70 9.74 31.51
N TYR A 910 -8.28 10.83 31.04
CA TYR A 910 -8.64 11.97 31.87
C TYR A 910 -9.75 11.62 32.84
N ILE A 911 -9.51 11.85 34.13
CA ILE A 911 -10.48 11.70 35.20
C ILE A 911 -10.75 13.08 35.78
N HIS A 912 -11.93 13.63 35.48
CA HIS A 912 -12.35 14.92 36.02
C HIS A 912 -13.04 14.74 37.37
N GLU A 913 -12.40 15.21 38.44
CA GLU A 913 -13.04 15.34 39.74
C GLU A 913 -14.00 16.53 39.75
N HIS A 914 -15.27 16.25 39.51
CA HIS A 914 -16.28 17.31 39.42
C HIS A 914 -16.65 17.87 40.81
N ASN A 915 -15.94 18.91 41.24
CA ASN A 915 -16.15 19.60 42.52
C ASN A 915 -17.35 20.58 42.53
N GLU A 916 -18.10 20.78 41.42
CA GLU A 916 -19.21 21.76 41.41
C GLU A 916 -20.35 21.39 42.36
N THR A 917 -20.56 20.11 42.71
CA THR A 917 -21.57 19.77 43.74
C THR A 917 -21.19 20.40 45.09
N ARG A 918 -19.90 20.40 45.42
CA ARG A 918 -19.38 21.06 46.62
C ARG A 918 -19.46 22.57 46.51
N LEU A 919 -19.06 23.16 45.38
CA LEU A 919 -19.16 24.62 45.15
C LEU A 919 -20.60 25.13 45.14
N PHE A 920 -21.54 24.36 44.57
CA PHE A 920 -22.96 24.68 44.58
C PHE A 920 -23.54 24.57 45.99
N GLN A 921 -23.19 23.52 46.74
CA GLN A 921 -23.59 23.39 48.15
C GLN A 921 -22.98 24.50 49.02
N GLU A 922 -21.72 24.87 48.78
CA GLU A 922 -21.06 25.97 49.46
C GLU A 922 -21.69 27.32 49.11
N LYS A 923 -21.99 27.56 47.82
CA LYS A 923 -22.75 28.73 47.36
C LYS A 923 -24.14 28.77 48.01
N LYS A 924 -24.86 27.66 48.03
CA LYS A 924 -26.20 27.53 48.62
C LYS A 924 -26.18 27.87 50.12
N LYS A 925 -25.20 27.34 50.83
CA LYS A 925 -24.97 27.60 52.26
C LYS A 925 -24.58 29.04 52.52
N ASN A 926 -23.60 29.59 51.80
CA ASN A 926 -23.10 30.95 51.99
C ASN A 926 -24.17 32.00 51.63
N LEU A 927 -24.96 31.77 50.57
CA LEU A 927 -26.15 32.59 50.27
C LEU A 927 -27.17 32.53 51.40
N GLY A 928 -27.43 31.34 51.95
CA GLY A 928 -28.32 31.15 53.10
C GLY A 928 -27.91 31.98 54.31
N VAL A 929 -26.63 31.90 54.68
CA VAL A 929 -26.05 32.67 55.80
C VAL A 929 -26.15 34.18 55.53
N LEU A 930 -25.80 34.64 54.32
CA LEU A 930 -25.86 36.07 53.98
C LEU A 930 -27.30 36.61 54.01
N VAL A 931 -28.26 35.85 53.47
CA VAL A 931 -29.69 36.20 53.53
C VAL A 931 -30.19 36.24 54.97
N ASN A 932 -29.79 35.28 55.81
CA ASN A 932 -30.14 35.25 57.23
C ASN A 932 -29.66 36.53 57.94
N ILE A 933 -28.42 36.95 57.68
CA ILE A 933 -27.84 38.19 58.23
C ILE A 933 -28.62 39.44 57.78
N LEU A 934 -28.92 39.55 56.47
CA LEU A 934 -29.60 40.70 55.89
C LEU A 934 -31.05 40.83 56.39
N LEU A 935 -31.76 39.71 56.48
CA LEU A 935 -33.18 39.66 56.84
C LEU A 935 -33.43 39.53 58.35
N ASN A 936 -32.43 39.34 59.21
CA ASN A 936 -32.60 39.23 60.66
C ASN A 936 -33.37 40.42 61.28
N GLY A 937 -33.27 41.62 60.69
CA GLY A 937 -34.03 42.80 61.12
C GLY A 937 -35.56 42.69 60.93
N ARG A 938 -36.02 41.72 60.13
CA ARG A 938 -37.41 41.49 59.69
C ARG A 938 -38.10 40.31 60.38
N LEU A 939 -37.37 39.54 61.19
CA LEU A 939 -37.93 38.42 61.94
C LEU A 939 -38.60 38.90 63.22
N THR A 940 -39.68 38.22 63.64
CA THR A 940 -40.35 38.46 64.92
C THR A 940 -39.43 38.19 66.11
N VAL A 941 -38.59 37.15 66.01
CA VAL A 941 -37.52 36.84 66.98
C VAL A 941 -36.16 37.20 66.37
N LYS A 942 -35.63 38.36 66.77
CA LYS A 942 -34.32 38.84 66.33
C LYS A 942 -33.21 38.07 67.05
N ARG A 943 -32.37 37.39 66.29
CA ARG A 943 -31.19 36.71 66.84
C ARG A 943 -30.09 37.70 67.16
N LYS A 944 -29.28 37.36 68.16
CA LYS A 944 -28.07 38.14 68.47
C LYS A 944 -27.05 37.98 67.34
N VAL A 945 -26.18 38.97 67.17
CA VAL A 945 -25.17 38.95 66.10
C VAL A 945 -24.26 37.72 66.26
N GLU A 946 -23.93 37.36 67.49
CA GLU A 946 -23.11 36.20 67.82
C GLU A 946 -23.81 34.84 67.56
N GLU A 947 -25.12 34.83 67.30
CA GLU A 947 -25.90 33.63 66.96
C GLU A 947 -26.13 33.48 65.44
N LEU A 948 -25.74 34.47 64.64
CA LEU A 948 -25.97 34.49 63.19
C LEU A 948 -24.76 33.96 62.40
N ILE A 949 -23.53 34.16 62.88
CA ILE A 949 -22.31 33.69 62.23
C ILE A 949 -21.13 33.70 63.22
N ASP A 950 -20.34 32.62 63.26
CA ASP A 950 -19.16 32.49 64.13
C ASP A 950 -17.95 33.29 63.61
N ASP A 951 -17.75 33.30 62.28
CA ASP A 951 -16.68 34.02 61.58
C ASP A 951 -17.18 34.53 60.22
N VAL A 952 -17.05 35.83 59.99
CA VAL A 952 -17.49 36.51 58.75
C VAL A 952 -16.46 36.39 57.63
N GLU A 953 -15.21 36.07 57.96
CA GLU A 953 -14.09 36.10 57.02
C GLU A 953 -14.21 35.08 55.87
N PRO A 954 -14.67 33.83 56.08
CA PRO A 954 -14.97 32.90 54.99
C PRO A 954 -16.06 33.43 54.05
N LEU A 955 -17.08 34.10 54.60
CA LEU A 955 -18.17 34.69 53.82
C LEU A 955 -17.69 35.88 52.99
N LYS A 956 -16.80 36.72 53.53
CA LYS A 956 -16.17 37.82 52.76
C LYS A 956 -15.30 37.28 51.63
N LYS A 957 -14.46 36.28 51.89
CA LYS A 957 -13.63 35.65 50.85
C LYS A 957 -14.48 35.07 49.72
N TRP A 958 -15.57 34.38 50.06
CA TRP A 958 -16.53 33.89 49.09
C TRP A 958 -17.20 35.03 48.32
N LEU A 959 -17.63 36.10 48.99
CA LEU A 959 -18.30 37.25 48.37
C LEU A 959 -17.40 37.98 47.36
N VAL A 960 -16.08 38.03 47.60
CA VAL A 960 -15.12 38.57 46.61
C VAL A 960 -15.17 37.78 45.31
N SER A 961 -15.24 36.45 45.38
CA SER A 961 -15.36 35.57 44.20
C SER A 961 -16.79 35.48 43.62
N TYR A 962 -17.80 36.05 44.29
CA TYR A 962 -19.19 35.96 43.84
C TYR A 962 -19.48 36.96 42.72
N SER A 963 -20.01 36.52 41.58
CA SER A 963 -20.38 37.42 40.48
C SER A 963 -21.62 38.26 40.84
N MET A 964 -21.44 39.58 40.99
CA MET A 964 -22.42 40.60 41.38
C MET A 964 -21.90 41.98 40.96
N GLN A 965 -22.80 42.97 40.77
CA GLN A 965 -22.44 44.36 40.51
C GLN A 965 -21.38 44.89 41.52
N PRO A 966 -20.28 45.51 41.04
CA PRO A 966 -19.17 45.95 41.90
C PRO A 966 -19.61 46.86 43.04
N GLU A 967 -20.55 47.78 42.79
CA GLU A 967 -21.03 48.74 43.79
C GLU A 967 -21.79 48.04 44.92
N LEU A 968 -22.65 47.07 44.58
CA LEU A 968 -23.40 46.26 45.55
C LEU A 968 -22.47 45.33 46.34
N LYS A 969 -21.49 44.73 45.67
CA LYS A 969 -20.49 43.86 46.31
C LYS A 969 -19.67 44.64 47.33
N GLN A 970 -19.19 45.83 46.98
CA GLN A 970 -18.41 46.68 47.89
C GLN A 970 -19.25 47.14 49.08
N THR A 971 -20.52 47.47 48.84
CA THR A 971 -21.48 47.83 49.90
C THR A 971 -21.68 46.66 50.88
N LEU A 972 -21.90 45.45 50.38
CA LEU A 972 -22.03 44.25 51.22
C LEU A 972 -20.76 43.94 52.03
N LEU A 973 -19.59 44.04 51.42
CA LEU A 973 -18.31 43.84 52.11
C LEU A 973 -18.12 44.86 53.25
N SER A 974 -18.56 46.11 53.04
CA SER A 974 -18.50 47.16 54.06
C SER A 974 -19.43 46.88 55.25
N GLU A 975 -20.66 46.39 54.99
CA GLU A 975 -21.64 46.05 56.03
C GLU A 975 -21.23 44.80 56.82
N LEU A 976 -20.68 43.78 56.15
CA LEU A 976 -20.11 42.60 56.81
C LEU A 976 -18.92 42.96 57.71
N SER A 977 -18.08 43.91 57.28
CA SER A 977 -16.97 44.43 58.08
C SER A 977 -17.43 45.31 59.25
N ALA A 978 -18.59 45.95 59.14
CA ALA A 978 -19.21 46.70 60.23
C ALA A 978 -19.83 45.76 61.29
N LEU A 979 -20.42 44.65 60.85
CA LEU A 979 -20.98 43.60 61.70
C LEU A 979 -19.91 42.97 62.61
N GLU A 980 -18.74 42.66 62.06
CA GLU A 980 -17.57 42.15 62.81
C GLU A 980 -17.10 43.11 63.92
N LYS A 981 -17.26 44.43 63.71
CA LYS A 981 -16.94 45.48 64.69
C LYS A 981 -18.09 45.72 65.69
N GLY A 982 -19.10 44.86 65.74
CA GLY A 982 -20.25 44.94 66.65
C GLY A 982 -21.28 46.03 66.29
N LYS A 983 -21.23 46.59 65.08
CA LYS A 983 -22.21 47.60 64.63
C LYS A 983 -23.43 46.92 64.02
N ARG A 984 -24.61 47.54 64.19
CA ARG A 984 -25.84 47.09 63.54
C ARG A 984 -25.81 47.38 62.04
N ILE A 985 -26.29 46.44 61.23
CA ILE A 985 -26.43 46.58 59.78
C ILE A 985 -27.42 47.69 59.44
N LYS A 986 -27.07 48.52 58.45
CA LYS A 986 -27.89 49.65 57.98
C LYS A 986 -29.31 49.22 57.57
N TYR A 987 -29.42 48.07 56.90
CA TYR A 987 -30.66 47.55 56.31
C TYR A 987 -31.69 47.01 57.32
N TRP A 988 -31.34 46.87 58.60
CA TRP A 988 -32.30 46.47 59.64
C TRP A 988 -33.28 47.57 60.03
N LYS A 989 -33.10 48.81 59.56
CA LYS A 989 -34.06 49.91 59.76
C LYS A 989 -35.20 49.83 58.75
N GLN A 990 -36.42 50.10 59.21
CA GLN A 990 -37.61 50.11 58.35
C GLN A 990 -37.47 51.05 57.15
N SER A 991 -36.82 52.22 57.35
CA SER A 991 -36.62 53.25 56.32
C SER A 991 -35.80 52.79 55.11
N ASN A 992 -35.06 51.68 55.22
CA ASN A 992 -34.15 51.18 54.18
C ASN A 992 -34.69 49.91 53.50
N TYR A 993 -36.01 49.68 53.56
CA TYR A 993 -36.64 48.48 52.99
C TYR A 993 -36.48 48.39 51.47
N ASP A 994 -36.57 49.52 50.77
CA ASP A 994 -36.41 49.57 49.32
C ASP A 994 -34.99 49.16 48.90
N GLU A 995 -33.97 49.73 49.55
CA GLU A 995 -32.56 49.36 49.33
C GLU A 995 -32.30 47.88 49.66
N LEU A 996 -32.86 47.37 50.76
CA LEU A 996 -32.74 45.95 51.15
C LEU A 996 -33.37 45.03 50.10
N SER A 997 -34.57 45.35 49.63
CA SER A 997 -35.30 44.55 48.65
C SER A 997 -34.59 44.53 47.30
N MET A 998 -34.05 45.68 46.87
CA MET A 998 -33.20 45.77 45.67
C MET A 998 -31.92 44.94 45.81
N LEU A 999 -31.27 44.97 46.97
CA LEU A 999 -30.05 44.20 47.22
C LEU A 999 -30.31 42.68 47.21
N VAL A 1000 -31.41 42.25 47.84
CA VAL A 1000 -31.87 40.85 47.85
C VAL A 1000 -32.21 40.37 46.43
N TRP A 1001 -32.87 41.22 45.64
CA TRP A 1001 -33.22 40.93 44.24
C TRP A 1001 -31.99 40.60 43.39
N HIS A 1002 -30.94 41.43 43.47
CA HIS A 1002 -29.69 41.20 42.75
C HIS A 1002 -28.89 40.02 43.30
N LEU A 1003 -29.00 39.72 44.60
CA LEU A 1003 -28.29 38.60 45.21
C LEU A 1003 -28.83 37.24 44.75
N ILE A 1004 -30.16 37.11 44.64
CA ILE A 1004 -30.85 35.82 44.43
C ILE A 1004 -31.30 35.61 42.98
N THR A 1005 -31.35 36.66 42.14
CA THR A 1005 -31.76 36.58 40.71
C THR A 1005 -33.06 35.78 40.49
N PRO A 1006 -34.21 36.29 41.01
CA PRO A 1006 -35.41 35.49 41.23
C PRO A 1006 -36.24 35.17 39.99
N GLU A 1007 -35.89 35.70 38.81
CA GLU A 1007 -36.62 35.52 37.54
C GLU A 1007 -36.92 34.04 37.23
N LYS A 1008 -35.98 33.14 37.55
CA LYS A 1008 -36.12 31.70 37.32
C LYS A 1008 -37.18 31.06 38.22
N PHE A 1009 -37.34 31.57 39.45
CA PHE A 1009 -38.27 31.03 40.45
C PHE A 1009 -39.67 31.62 40.26
N ILE A 1010 -39.75 32.91 39.92
CA ILE A 1010 -41.01 33.61 39.65
C ILE A 1010 -41.74 32.97 38.46
N LYS A 1011 -41.04 32.69 37.34
CA LYS A 1011 -41.66 32.05 36.16
C LYS A 1011 -42.31 30.70 36.46
N PHE A 1012 -41.67 29.87 37.29
CA PHE A 1012 -42.24 28.57 37.69
C PHE A 1012 -43.42 28.72 38.65
N SER A 1013 -43.34 29.70 39.55
CA SER A 1013 -44.37 29.97 40.56
C SER A 1013 -45.64 30.56 39.95
N GLN A 1014 -45.53 31.31 38.84
CA GLN A 1014 -46.67 31.87 38.09
C GLN A 1014 -47.69 30.84 37.58
N ALA A 1015 -47.32 29.57 37.47
CA ALA A 1015 -48.24 28.49 37.12
C ALA A 1015 -49.11 28.02 38.30
N GLY A 1016 -49.01 28.66 39.46
CA GLY A 1016 -49.83 28.40 40.64
C GLY A 1016 -51.28 28.83 40.43
N LYS A 1017 -52.24 27.98 40.86
CA LYS A 1017 -53.68 28.26 40.73
C LYS A 1017 -54.27 29.05 41.91
N SER A 1018 -53.51 29.24 42.98
CA SER A 1018 -53.88 29.99 44.19
C SER A 1018 -52.63 30.60 44.84
N PHE A 1019 -52.79 31.53 45.77
CA PHE A 1019 -51.65 32.09 46.53
C PHE A 1019 -50.88 31.01 47.31
N ASN A 1020 -51.57 29.99 47.86
CA ASN A 1020 -50.91 28.88 48.54
C ASN A 1020 -50.08 28.02 47.56
N ASP A 1021 -50.62 27.70 46.38
CA ASP A 1021 -49.89 26.95 45.33
C ASP A 1021 -48.72 27.78 44.76
N TYR A 1022 -48.88 29.10 44.65
CA TYR A 1022 -47.79 30.02 44.29
C TYR A 1022 -46.67 29.98 45.35
N ASN A 1023 -47.02 30.15 46.63
CA ASN A 1023 -46.06 30.18 47.74
C ASN A 1023 -45.33 28.84 47.88
N GLU A 1024 -46.03 27.71 47.76
CA GLU A 1024 -45.42 26.38 47.85
C GLU A 1024 -44.44 26.15 46.69
N ARG A 1025 -44.80 26.52 45.46
CA ARG A 1025 -43.90 26.42 44.29
C ARG A 1025 -42.70 27.33 44.40
N PHE A 1026 -42.91 28.55 44.89
CA PHE A 1026 -41.85 29.53 45.13
C PHE A 1026 -40.86 28.98 46.16
N SER A 1027 -41.36 28.59 47.32
CA SER A 1027 -40.63 28.01 48.45
C SER A 1027 -39.84 26.75 48.05
N LYS A 1028 -40.50 25.79 47.39
CA LYS A 1028 -39.86 24.55 46.90
C LYS A 1028 -38.74 24.81 45.91
N THR A 1029 -38.84 25.88 45.13
CA THR A 1029 -37.81 26.24 44.16
C THR A 1029 -36.68 27.01 44.84
N LEU A 1030 -37.01 27.95 45.71
CA LEU A 1030 -36.08 28.76 46.49
C LEU A 1030 -35.14 27.91 47.34
N ASN A 1031 -35.68 26.90 48.04
CA ASN A 1031 -34.92 25.95 48.85
C ASN A 1031 -33.93 25.07 48.05
N LYS A 1032 -33.96 25.09 46.71
CA LYS A 1032 -32.93 24.45 45.88
C LYS A 1032 -31.68 25.33 45.73
N PHE A 1033 -31.80 26.64 45.87
CA PHE A 1033 -30.73 27.61 45.58
C PHE A 1033 -30.20 28.34 46.82
N VAL A 1034 -30.98 28.40 47.90
CA VAL A 1034 -30.60 29.01 49.17
C VAL A 1034 -30.98 28.06 50.31
N ASP A 1035 -30.09 27.86 51.28
CA ASP A 1035 -30.40 27.12 52.51
C ASP A 1035 -30.96 28.08 53.55
N LEU A 1036 -32.27 28.01 53.81
CA LEU A 1036 -32.95 28.86 54.78
C LEU A 1036 -33.28 28.06 56.05
N GLU A 1037 -33.06 28.68 57.21
CA GLU A 1037 -33.20 28.01 58.52
C GLU A 1037 -34.62 28.05 59.10
N SER A 1038 -35.49 28.91 58.56
CA SER A 1038 -36.86 29.08 59.06
C SER A 1038 -37.85 29.45 57.96
N HIS A 1039 -39.12 29.09 58.17
CA HIS A 1039 -40.21 29.47 57.27
C HIS A 1039 -40.48 30.98 57.28
N GLU A 1040 -40.16 31.66 58.39
CA GLU A 1040 -40.30 33.10 58.53
C GLU A 1040 -39.28 33.87 57.66
N LEU A 1041 -38.03 33.37 57.57
CA LEU A 1041 -37.02 33.88 56.65
C LEU A 1041 -37.45 33.71 55.18
N GLU A 1042 -38.06 32.58 54.85
CA GLU A 1042 -38.56 32.29 53.51
C GLU A 1042 -39.69 33.27 53.10
N GLN A 1043 -40.61 33.57 54.01
CA GLN A 1043 -41.66 34.56 53.78
C GLN A 1043 -41.12 35.99 53.67
N ALA A 1044 -40.21 36.40 54.55
CA ALA A 1044 -39.56 37.71 54.48
C ALA A 1044 -38.79 37.88 53.17
N LEU A 1045 -38.12 36.81 52.71
CA LEU A 1045 -37.38 36.82 51.47
C LEU A 1045 -38.31 36.89 50.24
N MET A 1046 -39.40 36.11 50.25
CA MET A 1046 -40.43 36.15 49.22
C MET A 1046 -41.09 37.54 49.14
N GLN A 1047 -41.32 38.19 50.28
CA GLN A 1047 -41.85 39.55 50.34
C GLN A 1047 -40.91 40.58 49.68
N CYS A 1048 -39.62 40.56 49.99
CA CYS A 1048 -38.63 41.44 49.35
C CYS A 1048 -38.58 41.26 47.83
N ILE A 1049 -38.64 40.00 47.37
CA ILE A 1049 -38.61 39.66 45.94
C ILE A 1049 -39.89 40.14 45.23
N LEU A 1050 -41.07 39.86 45.80
CA LEU A 1050 -42.36 40.26 45.22
C LEU A 1050 -42.54 41.77 45.23
N TYR A 1051 -42.07 42.44 46.28
CA TYR A 1051 -42.08 43.91 46.35
C TYR A 1051 -41.26 44.51 45.21
N GLN A 1052 -40.02 44.07 45.02
CA GLN A 1052 -39.17 44.57 43.94
C GLN A 1052 -39.76 44.26 42.56
N TYR A 1053 -40.34 43.07 42.38
CA TYR A 1053 -40.99 42.69 41.13
C TYR A 1053 -42.22 43.56 40.81
N SER A 1054 -42.94 44.02 41.84
CA SER A 1054 -44.09 44.94 41.69
C SER A 1054 -43.66 46.36 41.27
N LEU A 1055 -42.43 46.76 41.59
CA LEU A 1055 -41.86 48.04 41.16
C LEU A 1055 -41.42 48.00 39.69
N GLU A 1056 -40.90 46.85 39.23
CA GLU A 1056 -40.49 46.67 37.82
C GLU A 1056 -41.68 46.53 36.86
N LYS A 1057 -42.81 45.96 37.32
CA LYS A 1057 -43.99 45.71 36.49
C LYS A 1057 -45.25 46.24 37.15
N GLU A 1058 -45.80 47.30 36.57
CA GLU A 1058 -46.98 47.97 37.09
C GLU A 1058 -48.21 47.05 37.20
N ALA A 1059 -48.39 46.11 36.27
CA ALA A 1059 -49.47 45.12 36.30
C ALA A 1059 -49.41 44.13 37.48
N LEU A 1060 -48.33 44.11 38.25
CA LEU A 1060 -48.12 43.21 39.38
C LEU A 1060 -48.24 43.90 40.75
N LYS A 1061 -48.48 45.22 40.78
CA LYS A 1061 -48.76 45.96 42.02
C LYS A 1061 -50.00 45.42 42.71
N ASP A 1062 -51.08 45.16 41.96
CA ASP A 1062 -52.32 44.58 42.48
C ASP A 1062 -52.12 43.16 43.01
N PHE A 1063 -51.27 42.36 42.33
CA PHE A 1063 -50.94 41.01 42.79
C PHE A 1063 -50.18 41.05 44.12
N TYR A 1064 -49.16 41.90 44.24
CA TYR A 1064 -48.40 42.06 45.49
C TYR A 1064 -49.29 42.55 46.63
N PHE A 1065 -50.15 43.55 46.39
CA PHE A 1065 -51.07 44.05 47.41
C PHE A 1065 -52.04 42.97 47.90
N ASN A 1066 -52.70 42.26 46.97
CA ASN A 1066 -53.61 41.17 47.32
C ASN A 1066 -52.91 40.00 48.02
N TRP A 1067 -51.66 39.72 47.65
CA TRP A 1067 -50.84 38.70 48.30
C TRP A 1067 -50.45 39.08 49.73
N VAL A 1068 -50.10 40.35 49.98
CA VAL A 1068 -49.81 40.86 51.32
C VAL A 1068 -51.07 40.83 52.20
N GLU A 1069 -52.24 41.19 51.66
CA GLU A 1069 -53.50 41.11 52.40
C GLU A 1069 -53.91 39.66 52.71
N ASP A 1070 -53.78 38.72 51.77
CA ASP A 1070 -54.00 37.27 52.01
C ASP A 1070 -53.02 36.71 53.08
N ALA A 1071 -51.78 37.18 53.10
CA ALA A 1071 -50.80 36.80 54.12
C ALA A 1071 -51.11 37.40 55.51
N ARG A 1072 -51.68 38.61 55.56
CA ARG A 1072 -52.16 39.25 56.80
C ARG A 1072 -53.39 38.55 57.38
N GLU A 1073 -54.37 38.19 56.54
CA GLU A 1073 -55.59 37.50 56.96
C GLU A 1073 -55.32 36.10 57.55
N LYS A 1074 -54.23 35.45 57.16
CA LYS A 1074 -53.84 34.11 57.63
C LYS A 1074 -52.94 34.11 58.88
N GLU A 1075 -52.73 35.25 59.53
CA GLU A 1075 -51.72 35.45 60.60
C GLU A 1075 -50.30 35.01 60.19
N GLN A 1076 -49.99 35.05 58.89
CA GLN A 1076 -48.70 34.62 58.34
C GLN A 1076 -47.70 35.77 58.15
N MET A 1077 -48.08 37.04 58.38
CA MET A 1077 -47.16 38.17 58.37
C MET A 1077 -47.49 39.21 59.44
N LEU A 1078 -46.48 39.59 60.23
CA LEU A 1078 -46.48 40.76 61.13
C LEU A 1078 -45.19 41.57 60.98
#